data_AF-A0A438BM91-F1
#
_entry.id   AF-A0A438BM91-F1
#
_cell.length_a   1.000
_cell.length_b   1.000
_cell.length_c   1.000
_cell.angle_alpha   90.00
_cell.angle_beta   90.00
_cell.angle_gamma   90.00
#
_symmetry.space_group_name_H-M   'P 1'
#
loop_
_entity.id
_entity.type
_entity.pdbx_description
1 polymer ?
#
loop_
_entity_poly.entity_id
_entity_poly.type
_entity_poly.pdbx_seq_one_letter_code
_entity_poly.pdbx_strand_id
1 'polypeptide(L)'
;MLISRPKLLCISANLVGFDSRLEEMSSLLCMESNDVRMIGIHGIGGIGKTTLAIGIYNQIAHQFEGASFLPNAAEHRGSLIQRKLLADILGEKIARISNIDEGISLIKKTLCSRKVLIILDDVSALTQLEFLAGSRHWFGSGSRIIITSRNKHLLDVHEVDGLYEVQKLKSEEAFKLFSLYAFEGPPDDRFWELSGRALNYCDGLPLAVKVVGCYLRKKTELEWEDELLKLTTVGQITVQYVLRLSYDRLEHTEKDLFLDIACFFRGRTQILQQDRNAWFDATNGLEIIRRESPGQPGQRSRLWNPEDVHAVLTQKTGTKAIEGISFDVSASKEIQITSEALKKMTNLRLLRVYWDGLSSYDSNTVHLPEEFEFPSYELRYLHWDGWSLESLPSNFNGKKLVELSLKHSSLNHLWKGNKCLENLKVMDLSHSPYLVECPDVSGAPSLETLNLNGCTSLHEVHPSIPRLKNLKILNLGNCRMLYYFPRIIGLEKLEVLNLSGCSRLEKFPDIEANMESLLELYLEGTAIIELPSSVGYLRGLVLLNMKSCKNLKILPGRICDLKSLKTLILSGCSKLERIPEITEVMEHLEELLLDGTSIRELPCSILHLKGLVLLNLRKCKDLRSLPNRICGLKSLETLIVSGCSKTQQIARGPGNVAMLKELLHRENSDDIGLQLPSLSGLRFMENLDLSDCNLMEGTIDNKLCHLELLEVLNLSRNYMVSIPADISRLSNLKVLLVRQSLRSLPTPSRMISLQHRLVSTWLRPVEFMLWNCSGLYQDHVAMALETLHRELFPEIGYSIVIPGRGIPKWRWHENMGASVSATLPPHWLDNNFLGVALCAVLHLRRAKLFSGLVRFAVILNAGKGLISVIPSLGHTVETELLRRITCV
;
A
#
# COMPACT_ATOMS: atom_id res chain seq x y z
N MET A 1 36.91 5.95 57.91
CA MET A 1 36.06 7.07 57.46
C MET A 1 34.64 6.56 57.31
N LEU A 2 33.66 7.22 57.95
CA LEU A 2 32.24 6.90 57.79
C LEU A 2 31.88 7.08 56.30
N ILE A 3 31.64 5.99 55.58
CA ILE A 3 31.09 6.06 54.22
C ILE A 3 29.67 6.61 54.37
N SER A 4 29.45 7.87 53.98
CA SER A 4 28.11 8.45 53.95
C SER A 4 27.26 7.64 53.00
N ARG A 5 26.28 6.89 53.51
CA ARG A 5 25.32 6.19 52.65
C ARG A 5 24.65 7.21 51.72
N PRO A 6 24.58 6.96 50.40
CA PRO A 6 23.92 7.87 49.48
C PRO A 6 22.47 8.07 49.91
N LYS A 7 22.01 9.33 49.94
CA LYS A 7 20.60 9.64 50.25
C LYS A 7 19.72 9.03 49.17
N LEU A 8 18.80 8.17 49.58
CA LEU A 8 17.74 7.68 48.71
C LEU A 8 16.90 8.87 48.21
N LEU A 9 16.62 8.87 46.91
CA LEU A 9 15.76 9.85 46.28
C LEU A 9 14.30 9.44 46.46
N CYS A 10 13.44 10.41 46.76
CA CYS A 10 12.01 10.16 46.98
C CYS A 10 11.34 9.74 45.66
N ILE A 11 10.72 8.56 45.64
CA ILE A 11 9.86 8.07 44.55
C ILE A 11 8.48 7.76 45.14
N SER A 12 7.41 8.02 44.39
CA SER A 12 6.09 7.48 44.75
C SER A 12 6.17 5.95 44.82
N ALA A 13 5.86 5.37 45.98
CA ALA A 13 6.21 4.01 46.42
C ALA A 13 5.82 2.81 45.53
N ASN A 14 5.26 3.00 44.34
CA ASN A 14 4.79 1.96 43.44
C ASN A 14 5.26 2.23 42.00
N LEU A 15 6.49 1.81 41.67
CA LEU A 15 6.98 1.82 40.29
C LEU A 15 6.42 0.61 39.54
N VAL A 16 5.50 0.85 38.61
CA VAL A 16 4.90 -0.21 37.80
C VAL A 16 5.79 -0.51 36.59
N GLY A 17 6.11 -1.79 36.37
CA GLY A 17 6.95 -2.24 35.25
C GLY A 17 8.42 -1.82 35.35
N PHE A 18 8.90 -1.51 36.57
CA PHE A 18 10.29 -1.11 36.78
C PHE A 18 11.24 -2.31 36.74
N ASP A 19 10.87 -3.44 37.34
CA ASP A 19 11.74 -4.63 37.41
C ASP A 19 12.11 -5.14 36.01
N SER A 20 11.15 -5.18 35.07
CA SER A 20 11.40 -5.57 33.68
C SER A 20 12.38 -4.62 32.96
N ARG A 21 12.16 -3.31 33.09
CA ARG A 21 13.03 -2.28 32.49
C ARG A 21 14.43 -2.28 33.11
N LEU A 22 14.53 -2.61 34.39
CA LEU A 22 15.79 -2.73 35.09
C LEU A 22 16.57 -3.98 34.64
N GLU A 23 15.92 -5.12 34.46
CA GLU A 23 16.54 -6.34 33.93
C GLU A 23 17.18 -6.06 32.56
N GLU A 24 16.46 -5.38 31.68
CA GLU A 24 16.98 -4.97 30.36
C GLU A 24 18.20 -4.05 30.50
N MET A 25 18.14 -3.07 31.39
CA MET A 25 19.24 -2.13 31.64
C MET A 25 20.45 -2.75 32.36
N SER A 26 20.27 -3.84 33.09
CA SER A 26 21.35 -4.51 33.83
C SER A 26 22.45 -5.01 32.90
N SER A 27 22.07 -5.43 31.68
CA SER A 27 23.02 -5.84 30.63
C SER A 27 23.90 -4.68 30.13
N LEU A 28 23.30 -3.50 29.94
CA LEU A 28 23.99 -2.29 29.47
C LEU A 28 24.93 -1.73 30.54
N LEU A 29 24.45 -1.70 31.78
CA LEU A 29 25.25 -1.26 32.94
C LEU A 29 26.42 -2.21 33.21
N CYS A 30 26.28 -3.52 32.96
CA CYS A 30 27.35 -4.52 33.09
C CYS A 30 28.16 -4.33 34.38
N MET A 31 27.50 -4.48 35.52
CA MET A 31 28.06 -4.16 36.84
C MET A 31 29.27 -5.02 37.24
N GLU A 32 29.48 -6.14 36.56
CA GLU A 32 30.62 -7.06 36.75
C GLU A 32 31.92 -6.56 36.12
N SER A 33 31.84 -5.60 35.18
CA SER A 33 33.00 -5.02 34.50
C SER A 33 33.58 -3.83 35.26
N ASN A 34 34.92 -3.75 35.32
CA ASN A 34 35.65 -2.64 35.95
C ASN A 34 35.97 -1.48 34.99
N ASP A 35 35.38 -1.45 33.79
CA ASP A 35 35.46 -0.31 32.87
C ASP A 35 34.65 0.90 33.37
N VAL A 36 34.81 2.04 32.69
CA VAL A 36 33.95 3.23 32.83
C VAL A 36 32.93 3.18 31.70
N ARG A 37 31.64 3.28 32.03
CA ARG A 37 30.56 3.30 31.03
C ARG A 37 29.67 4.52 31.14
N MET A 38 29.34 5.07 29.98
CA MET A 38 28.33 6.10 29.77
C MET A 38 27.12 5.47 29.07
N ILE A 39 25.95 5.49 29.70
CA ILE A 39 24.71 4.92 29.17
C ILE A 39 23.69 6.04 28.94
N GLY A 40 23.19 6.13 27.71
CA GLY A 40 22.13 7.08 27.34
C GLY A 40 20.74 6.45 27.45
N ILE A 41 19.85 7.07 28.21
CA ILE A 41 18.42 6.72 28.28
C ILE A 41 17.64 7.76 27.47
N HIS A 42 16.94 7.33 26.42
CA HIS A 42 16.15 8.22 25.57
C HIS A 42 14.69 7.80 25.41
N GLY A 43 13.86 8.73 24.91
CA GLY A 43 12.43 8.54 24.70
C GLY A 43 11.63 9.83 24.83
N ILE A 44 10.34 9.78 24.49
CA ILE A 44 9.45 10.96 24.45
C ILE A 44 9.21 11.59 25.84
N GLY A 45 8.67 12.81 25.87
CA GLY A 45 8.29 13.48 27.12
C GLY A 45 7.24 12.67 27.90
N GLY A 46 7.38 12.58 29.24
CA GLY A 46 6.40 11.87 30.07
C GLY A 46 6.47 10.34 30.05
N ILE A 47 7.39 9.74 29.29
CA ILE A 47 7.55 8.27 29.17
C ILE A 47 8.16 7.60 30.42
N GLY A 48 8.68 8.38 31.37
CA GLY A 48 9.25 7.86 32.62
C GLY A 48 10.77 7.73 32.69
N LYS A 49 11.53 8.39 31.80
CA LYS A 49 13.02 8.41 31.83
C LYS A 49 13.59 8.80 33.20
N THR A 50 13.18 9.95 33.73
CA THR A 50 13.60 10.45 35.06
C THR A 50 13.24 9.44 36.14
N THR A 51 12.03 8.88 36.10
CA THR A 51 11.56 7.89 37.06
C THR A 51 12.42 6.61 37.04
N LEU A 52 12.77 6.12 35.85
CA LEU A 52 13.66 4.98 35.67
C LEU A 52 15.06 5.27 36.20
N ALA A 53 15.62 6.45 35.89
CA ALA A 53 16.94 6.85 36.36
C ALA A 53 17.01 6.98 37.88
N ILE A 54 15.98 7.54 38.52
CA ILE A 54 15.90 7.61 39.99
C ILE A 54 15.78 6.21 40.60
N GLY A 55 15.00 5.30 39.99
CA GLY A 55 14.89 3.92 40.45
C GLY A 55 16.24 3.19 40.40
N ILE A 56 16.98 3.33 39.30
CA ILE A 56 18.34 2.77 39.15
C ILE A 56 19.26 3.34 40.21
N TYR A 57 19.27 4.67 40.40
CA TYR A 57 20.07 5.33 41.42
C TYR A 57 19.84 4.71 42.80
N ASN A 58 18.58 4.60 43.22
CA ASN A 58 18.23 4.06 44.53
C ASN A 58 18.70 2.60 44.70
N GLN A 59 18.73 1.84 43.61
CA GLN A 59 19.10 0.43 43.65
C GLN A 59 20.61 0.19 43.65
N ILE A 60 21.40 0.96 42.88
CA ILE A 60 22.83 0.66 42.69
C ILE A 60 23.77 1.66 43.36
N ALA A 61 23.31 2.84 43.80
CA ALA A 61 24.19 3.90 44.35
C ALA A 61 25.06 3.43 45.52
N HIS A 62 24.56 2.50 46.34
CA HIS A 62 25.30 1.96 47.49
C HIS A 62 26.54 1.13 47.10
N GLN A 63 26.70 0.76 45.83
CA GLN A 63 27.83 -0.02 45.30
C GLN A 63 29.00 0.86 44.80
N PHE A 64 28.89 2.18 44.96
CA PHE A 64 29.85 3.18 44.49
C PHE A 64 30.40 3.98 45.69
N GLU A 65 31.61 4.52 45.54
CA GLU A 65 32.27 5.36 46.55
C GLU A 65 31.61 6.73 46.69
N GLY A 66 30.95 7.19 45.63
CA GLY A 66 30.14 8.40 45.62
C GLY A 66 29.09 8.35 44.51
N ALA A 67 27.93 8.95 44.77
CA ALA A 67 26.84 8.98 43.82
C ALA A 67 26.19 10.37 43.78
N SER A 68 25.84 10.85 42.58
CA SER A 68 25.14 12.12 42.40
C SER A 68 24.02 11.99 41.37
N PHE A 69 22.87 12.56 41.71
CA PHE A 69 21.74 12.71 40.80
C PHE A 69 21.51 14.20 40.55
N LEU A 70 21.68 14.62 39.31
CA LEU A 70 21.57 16.00 38.86
C LEU A 70 20.26 16.18 38.09
N PRO A 71 19.14 16.54 38.76
CA PRO A 71 17.87 16.81 38.10
C PRO A 71 17.95 18.07 37.24
N ASN A 72 17.27 18.06 36.11
CA ASN A 72 17.14 19.21 35.20
C ASN A 72 18.50 19.87 34.94
N ALA A 73 19.44 19.13 34.37
CA ALA A 73 20.75 19.65 34.01
C ALA A 73 20.68 20.89 33.10
N ALA A 74 19.54 21.09 32.41
CA ALA A 74 19.24 22.24 31.57
C ALA A 74 18.94 23.57 32.29
N GLU A 75 18.51 23.55 33.56
CA GLU A 75 18.00 24.76 34.25
C GLU A 75 19.05 25.46 35.14
N HIS A 76 20.26 24.91 35.26
CA HIS A 76 21.27 25.39 36.21
C HIS A 76 22.46 26.08 35.52
N ARG A 77 22.99 27.17 36.11
CA ARG A 77 24.26 27.77 35.65
C ARG A 77 25.39 26.75 35.83
N GLY A 78 26.25 26.58 34.80
CA GLY A 78 27.28 25.51 34.74
C GLY A 78 28.11 25.34 36.02
N SER A 79 28.60 26.42 36.62
CA SER A 79 29.40 26.34 37.86
C SER A 79 28.62 25.91 39.11
N LEU A 80 27.30 26.14 39.16
CA LEU A 80 26.45 25.71 40.28
C LEU A 80 26.23 24.19 40.25
N ILE A 81 26.01 23.62 39.07
CA ILE A 81 25.75 22.19 38.90
C ILE A 81 27.04 21.37 39.07
N GLN A 82 28.20 21.88 38.62
CA GLN A 82 29.51 21.28 38.91
C GLN A 82 29.81 21.26 40.42
N ARG A 83 29.47 22.34 41.14
CA ARG A 83 29.64 22.39 42.60
C ARG A 83 28.75 21.37 43.31
N LYS A 84 27.51 21.19 42.85
CA LYS A 84 26.59 20.19 43.38
C LYS A 84 27.12 18.77 43.16
N LEU A 85 27.59 18.45 41.95
CA LEU A 85 28.20 17.17 41.63
C LEU A 85 29.33 16.81 42.59
N LEU A 86 30.27 17.73 42.77
CA LEU A 86 31.42 17.54 43.66
C LEU A 86 30.99 17.40 45.13
N ALA A 87 30.01 18.20 45.57
CA ALA A 87 29.50 18.13 46.94
C ALA A 87 28.80 16.80 47.24
N ASP A 88 28.00 16.29 46.29
CA ASP A 88 27.29 15.01 46.42
C ASP A 88 28.28 13.83 46.51
N ILE A 89 29.36 13.86 45.71
CA ILE A 89 30.36 12.78 45.68
C ILE A 89 31.32 12.84 46.87
N LEU A 90 31.72 14.04 47.32
CA LEU A 90 32.67 14.20 48.43
C LEU A 90 32.00 14.19 49.81
N GLY A 91 30.69 14.40 49.88
CA GLY A 91 29.95 14.48 51.15
C GLY A 91 30.26 15.73 51.98
N GLU A 92 30.94 16.73 51.39
CA GLU A 92 31.39 17.95 52.05
C GLU A 92 31.00 19.21 51.26
N LYS A 93 30.94 20.36 51.95
CA LYS A 93 30.66 21.63 51.29
C LYS A 93 31.87 22.08 50.48
N ILE A 94 31.74 22.09 49.16
CA ILE A 94 32.72 22.66 48.23
C ILE A 94 32.69 24.20 48.33
N ALA A 95 33.86 24.83 48.36
CA ALA A 95 34.02 26.27 48.24
C ALA A 95 33.44 26.81 46.91
N ARG A 96 33.43 28.12 46.72
CA ARG A 96 32.87 28.72 45.49
C ARG A 96 33.77 28.39 44.29
N ILE A 97 33.21 27.71 43.29
CA ILE A 97 33.83 27.55 41.97
C ILE A 97 33.69 28.88 41.22
N SER A 98 34.81 29.45 40.78
CA SER A 98 34.85 30.79 40.17
C SER A 98 34.33 30.80 38.73
N ASN A 99 34.60 29.76 37.95
CA ASN A 99 34.17 29.60 36.55
C ASN A 99 34.03 28.11 36.15
N ILE A 100 33.51 27.85 34.95
CA ILE A 100 33.22 26.49 34.46
C ILE A 100 34.49 25.65 34.29
N ASP A 101 35.58 26.25 33.80
CA ASP A 101 36.85 25.56 33.55
C ASP A 101 37.53 25.08 34.83
N GLU A 102 37.50 25.91 35.88
CA GLU A 102 37.93 25.51 37.22
C GLU A 102 37.11 24.31 37.71
N GLY A 103 35.79 24.33 37.50
CA GLY A 103 34.91 23.22 37.84
C GLY A 103 35.26 21.94 37.08
N ILE A 104 35.54 22.02 35.77
CA ILE A 104 35.99 20.88 34.94
C ILE A 104 37.28 20.29 35.50
N SER A 105 38.27 21.13 35.80
CA SER A 105 39.56 20.71 36.33
C SER A 105 39.42 19.99 37.68
N LEU A 106 38.57 20.52 38.57
CA LEU A 106 38.26 19.91 39.85
C LEU A 106 37.54 18.56 39.70
N ILE A 107 36.56 18.47 38.80
CA ILE A 107 35.85 17.21 38.50
C ILE A 107 36.83 16.16 38.02
N LYS A 108 37.65 16.46 36.99
CA LYS A 108 38.67 15.54 36.46
C LYS A 108 39.60 15.04 37.57
N LYS A 109 40.17 15.96 38.34
CA LYS A 109 41.12 15.64 39.42
C LYS A 109 40.50 14.79 40.53
N THR A 110 39.23 15.03 40.84
CA THR A 110 38.55 14.38 41.98
C THR A 110 38.02 13.00 41.61
N LEU A 111 37.52 12.84 40.37
CA LEU A 111 36.78 11.65 39.97
C LEU A 111 37.64 10.61 39.25
N CYS A 112 38.83 10.97 38.74
CA CYS A 112 39.68 10.05 37.96
C CYS A 112 40.17 8.82 38.74
N SER A 113 40.12 8.84 40.07
CA SER A 113 40.57 7.76 40.93
C SER A 113 39.46 7.17 41.81
N ARG A 114 38.18 7.44 41.50
CA ARG A 114 37.04 7.02 42.31
C ARG A 114 36.03 6.25 41.48
N LYS A 115 35.45 5.20 42.06
CA LYS A 115 34.32 4.48 41.49
C LYS A 115 33.01 5.23 41.78
N VAL A 116 32.47 5.95 40.80
CA VAL A 116 31.29 6.83 41.00
C VAL A 116 30.08 6.47 40.15
N LEU A 117 28.88 6.80 40.67
CA LEU A 117 27.63 6.78 39.92
C LEU A 117 27.14 8.22 39.68
N ILE A 118 27.00 8.61 38.42
CA ILE A 118 26.52 9.95 38.08
C ILE A 118 25.29 9.82 37.18
N ILE A 119 24.21 10.47 37.55
CA ILE A 119 23.02 10.57 36.70
C ILE A 119 22.80 12.03 36.31
N LEU A 120 22.88 12.29 35.01
CA LEU A 120 22.57 13.57 34.38
C LEU A 120 21.16 13.50 33.79
N ASP A 121 20.18 14.13 34.45
CA ASP A 121 18.78 14.06 34.03
C ASP A 121 18.37 15.26 33.16
N ASP A 122 17.64 14.97 32.09
CA ASP A 122 17.06 15.93 31.14
C ASP A 122 18.12 16.82 30.45
N VAL A 123 19.15 16.18 29.90
CA VAL A 123 20.19 16.84 29.10
C VAL A 123 19.64 17.23 27.73
N SER A 124 19.74 18.51 27.39
CA SER A 124 19.19 19.09 26.16
C SER A 124 20.24 19.65 25.20
N ALA A 125 21.49 19.86 25.65
CA ALA A 125 22.56 20.41 24.82
C ALA A 125 23.91 19.73 25.10
N LEU A 126 24.73 19.56 24.05
CA LEU A 126 26.06 18.92 24.15
C LEU A 126 26.99 19.66 25.13
N THR A 127 26.89 20.99 25.18
CA THR A 127 27.67 21.83 26.10
C THR A 127 27.52 21.42 27.56
N GLN A 128 26.35 20.91 27.97
CA GLN A 128 26.11 20.41 29.33
C GLN A 128 26.96 19.17 29.64
N LEU A 129 27.10 18.28 28.66
CA LEU A 129 27.94 17.09 28.79
C LEU A 129 29.42 17.47 28.79
N GLU A 130 29.84 18.43 27.96
CA GLU A 130 31.23 18.90 27.88
C GLU A 130 31.77 19.37 29.24
N PHE A 131 30.96 20.04 30.07
CA PHE A 131 31.43 20.54 31.37
C PHE A 131 31.08 19.67 32.60
N LEU A 132 30.26 18.62 32.45
CA LEU A 132 29.88 17.69 33.53
C LEU A 132 30.50 16.30 33.38
N ALA A 133 30.59 15.78 32.16
CA ALA A 133 31.04 14.44 31.85
C ALA A 133 31.67 14.35 30.45
N GLY A 134 32.59 15.27 30.12
CA GLY A 134 33.08 15.42 28.75
C GLY A 134 33.86 14.24 28.18
N SER A 135 34.39 13.34 29.02
CA SER A 135 35.08 12.13 28.55
C SER A 135 35.13 11.05 29.64
N ARG A 136 35.15 9.78 29.22
CA ARG A 136 35.35 8.59 30.06
C ARG A 136 36.61 8.67 30.94
N HIS A 137 37.66 9.35 30.49
CA HIS A 137 38.92 9.51 31.23
C HIS A 137 38.81 10.37 32.50
N TRP A 138 37.68 11.03 32.72
CA TRP A 138 37.46 11.85 33.92
C TRP A 138 37.14 10.99 35.15
N PHE A 139 36.84 9.71 34.97
CA PHE A 139 36.29 8.85 36.02
C PHE A 139 37.18 7.63 36.27
N GLY A 140 37.21 7.16 37.52
CA GLY A 140 37.96 5.97 37.92
C GLY A 140 37.27 4.68 37.48
N SER A 141 38.05 3.59 37.42
CA SER A 141 37.58 2.25 37.04
C SER A 141 36.31 1.83 37.80
N GLY A 142 35.37 1.21 37.06
CA GLY A 142 34.08 0.76 37.59
C GLY A 142 33.01 1.84 37.69
N SER A 143 33.26 3.06 37.21
CA SER A 143 32.29 4.16 37.23
C SER A 143 31.16 3.97 36.22
N ARG A 144 29.97 4.47 36.56
CA ARG A 144 28.77 4.45 35.70
C ARG A 144 28.17 5.83 35.60
N ILE A 145 28.01 6.30 34.37
CA ILE A 145 27.42 7.61 34.06
C ILE A 145 26.15 7.33 33.26
N ILE A 146 25.01 7.82 33.73
CA ILE A 146 23.71 7.66 33.08
C ILE A 146 23.23 9.03 32.64
N ILE A 147 22.87 9.16 31.37
CA ILE A 147 22.42 10.42 30.78
C ILE A 147 21.00 10.22 30.28
N THR A 148 20.03 10.98 30.81
CA THR A 148 18.67 10.97 30.25
C THR A 148 18.51 12.13 29.28
N SER A 149 17.98 11.86 28.08
CA SER A 149 17.69 12.89 27.08
C SER A 149 16.44 12.55 26.27
N ARG A 150 15.90 13.54 25.57
CA ARG A 150 14.91 13.33 24.49
C ARG A 150 15.60 13.23 23.13
N ASN A 151 16.80 13.79 23.02
CA ASN A 151 17.55 13.88 21.77
C ASN A 151 18.52 12.69 21.67
N LYS A 152 18.17 11.68 20.88
CA LYS A 152 19.03 10.53 20.63
C LYS A 152 20.35 10.95 19.95
N HIS A 153 20.28 11.85 18.98
CA HIS A 153 21.45 12.32 18.24
C HIS A 153 22.49 12.98 19.15
N LEU A 154 22.05 13.72 20.17
CA LEU A 154 22.94 14.30 21.18
C LEU A 154 23.76 13.22 21.91
N LEU A 155 23.14 12.07 22.21
CA LEU A 155 23.82 10.95 22.88
C LEU A 155 24.76 10.21 21.92
N ASP A 156 24.37 10.07 20.64
CA ASP A 156 25.22 9.49 19.60
C ASP A 156 26.48 10.33 19.38
N VAL A 157 26.33 11.67 19.28
CA VAL A 157 27.45 12.62 19.12
C VAL A 157 28.38 12.62 20.34
N HIS A 158 27.84 12.37 21.54
CA HIS A 158 28.63 12.24 22.76
C HIS A 158 29.30 10.85 22.92
N GLU A 159 29.06 9.91 22.00
CA GLU A 159 29.68 8.58 21.95
C GLU A 159 29.47 7.75 23.25
N VAL A 160 28.22 7.67 23.70
CA VAL A 160 27.86 6.79 24.84
C VAL A 160 28.07 5.31 24.50
N ASP A 161 28.43 4.49 25.50
CA ASP A 161 28.75 3.07 25.34
C ASP A 161 27.49 2.19 25.15
N GLY A 162 26.31 2.71 25.48
CA GLY A 162 25.04 2.02 25.30
C GLY A 162 23.86 2.97 25.30
N LEU A 163 22.84 2.63 24.50
CA LEU A 163 21.59 3.38 24.41
C LEU A 163 20.42 2.50 24.81
N TYR A 164 19.53 3.06 25.64
CA TYR A 164 18.30 2.43 26.07
C TYR A 164 17.10 3.33 25.73
N GLU A 165 16.20 2.81 24.90
CA GLU A 165 14.95 3.48 24.56
C GLU A 165 13.83 3.06 25.52
N VAL A 166 13.28 4.02 26.27
CA VAL A 166 12.21 3.74 27.22
C VAL A 166 10.90 3.44 26.49
N GLN A 167 10.41 2.21 26.67
CA GLN A 167 9.16 1.75 26.06
C GLN A 167 7.92 2.16 26.88
N LYS A 168 6.79 2.34 26.18
CA LYS A 168 5.45 2.56 26.75
C LYS A 168 5.07 1.44 27.73
N LEU A 169 4.16 1.73 28.66
CA LEU A 169 3.62 0.71 29.57
C LEU A 169 2.81 -0.30 28.78
N LYS A 170 3.03 -1.60 29.07
CA LYS A 170 2.15 -2.66 28.58
C LYS A 170 0.74 -2.48 29.15
N SER A 171 -0.29 -3.00 28.50
CA SER A 171 -1.69 -2.80 28.93
C SER A 171 -1.91 -3.14 30.41
N GLU A 172 -1.32 -4.22 30.91
CA GLU A 172 -1.41 -4.63 32.33
C GLU A 172 -0.70 -3.64 33.27
N GLU A 173 0.47 -3.13 32.87
CA GLU A 173 1.23 -2.13 33.61
C GLU A 173 0.50 -0.79 33.63
N ALA A 174 -0.04 -0.36 32.48
CA ALA A 174 -0.82 0.84 32.34
C ALA A 174 -2.09 0.76 33.21
N PHE A 175 -2.76 -0.39 33.19
CA PHE A 175 -3.94 -0.63 34.02
C PHE A 175 -3.60 -0.56 35.50
N LYS A 176 -2.55 -1.25 35.97
CA LYS A 176 -2.12 -1.21 37.36
C LYS A 176 -1.75 0.23 37.81
N LEU A 177 -1.05 0.98 36.96
CA LEU A 177 -0.72 2.38 37.25
C LEU A 177 -1.97 3.26 37.31
N PHE A 178 -2.89 3.09 36.36
CA PHE A 178 -4.17 3.79 36.32
C PHE A 178 -5.00 3.52 37.57
N SER A 179 -5.12 2.24 37.96
CA SER A 179 -5.93 1.84 39.11
C SER A 179 -5.42 2.44 40.41
N LEU A 180 -4.09 2.53 40.57
CA LEU A 180 -3.48 3.20 41.71
C LEU A 180 -3.91 4.68 41.82
N TYR A 181 -3.99 5.39 40.70
CA TYR A 181 -4.31 6.82 40.68
C TYR A 181 -5.80 7.14 40.63
N ALA A 182 -6.62 6.27 40.03
CA ALA A 182 -8.06 6.42 39.93
C ALA A 182 -8.81 5.89 41.16
N PHE A 183 -8.37 4.77 41.74
CA PHE A 183 -9.11 4.04 42.78
C PHE A 183 -8.33 3.81 44.08
N GLU A 184 -7.01 4.07 44.11
CA GLU A 184 -6.11 3.70 45.23
C GLU A 184 -6.10 2.18 45.53
N GLY A 185 -6.41 1.36 44.51
CA GLY A 185 -6.56 -0.08 44.62
C GLY A 185 -7.05 -0.68 43.29
N PRO A 186 -7.40 -1.98 43.24
CA PRO A 186 -8.02 -2.57 42.05
C PRO A 186 -9.41 -1.95 41.79
N PRO A 187 -9.80 -1.77 40.51
CA PRO A 187 -11.12 -1.22 40.17
C PRO A 187 -12.24 -2.21 40.51
N ASP A 188 -13.43 -1.65 40.76
CA ASP A 188 -14.70 -2.39 40.73
C ASP A 188 -15.02 -2.78 39.28
N ASP A 189 -15.62 -3.96 39.07
CA ASP A 189 -15.97 -4.53 37.75
C ASP A 189 -16.75 -3.54 36.88
N ARG A 190 -17.57 -2.67 37.50
CA ARG A 190 -18.35 -1.63 36.79
C ARG A 190 -17.49 -0.60 36.07
N PHE A 191 -16.28 -0.34 36.54
CA PHE A 191 -15.36 0.61 35.93
C PHE A 191 -14.39 -0.04 34.94
N TRP A 192 -14.49 -1.35 34.69
CA TRP A 192 -13.56 -2.09 33.82
C TRP A 192 -13.53 -1.52 32.39
N GLU A 193 -14.70 -1.41 31.76
CA GLU A 193 -14.83 -0.91 30.39
C GLU A 193 -14.41 0.56 30.28
N LEU A 194 -14.83 1.40 31.23
CA LEU A 194 -14.47 2.82 31.27
C LEU A 194 -12.97 3.03 31.52
N SER A 195 -12.35 2.19 32.36
CA SER A 195 -10.90 2.18 32.57
C SER A 195 -10.16 1.78 31.30
N GLY A 196 -10.67 0.78 30.56
CA GLY A 196 -10.14 0.39 29.25
C GLY A 196 -10.19 1.54 28.24
N ARG A 197 -11.31 2.27 28.19
CA ARG A 197 -11.47 3.47 27.34
C ARG A 197 -10.51 4.60 27.75
N ALA A 198 -10.36 4.86 29.04
CA ALA A 198 -9.43 5.85 29.57
C ALA A 198 -7.96 5.50 29.23
N LEU A 199 -7.60 4.23 29.33
CA LEU A 199 -6.26 3.72 29.03
C LEU A 199 -5.95 3.72 27.55
N ASN A 200 -6.92 3.38 26.70
CA ASN A 200 -6.80 3.52 25.25
C ASN A 200 -6.50 4.97 24.85
N TYR A 201 -7.08 5.95 25.55
CA TYR A 201 -6.77 7.37 25.34
C TYR A 201 -5.36 7.76 25.81
N CYS A 202 -4.82 7.11 26.85
CA CYS A 202 -3.49 7.40 27.38
C CYS A 202 -2.34 6.73 26.61
N ASP A 203 -2.66 5.72 25.78
CA ASP A 203 -1.72 5.00 24.92
C ASP A 203 -0.43 4.54 25.63
N GLY A 204 -0.60 4.01 26.85
CA GLY A 204 0.50 3.47 27.65
C GLY A 204 1.54 4.51 28.15
N LEU A 205 1.32 5.82 27.96
CA LEU A 205 2.23 6.86 28.45
C LEU A 205 2.04 7.06 29.97
N PRO A 206 3.04 6.79 30.82
CA PRO A 206 2.88 6.81 32.29
C PRO A 206 2.32 8.13 32.84
N LEU A 207 2.79 9.27 32.31
CA LEU A 207 2.34 10.58 32.76
C LEU A 207 0.88 10.85 32.37
N ALA A 208 0.46 10.44 31.17
CA ALA A 208 -0.94 10.56 30.75
C ALA A 208 -1.84 9.65 31.59
N VAL A 209 -1.43 8.41 31.80
CA VAL A 209 -2.14 7.43 32.66
C VAL A 209 -2.35 7.99 34.07
N LYS A 210 -1.29 8.54 34.68
CA LYS A 210 -1.36 9.16 36.00
C LYS A 210 -2.32 10.36 36.04
N VAL A 211 -2.23 11.25 35.06
CA VAL A 211 -3.06 12.46 34.98
C VAL A 211 -4.53 12.10 34.81
N VAL A 212 -4.85 11.21 33.87
CA VAL A 212 -6.24 10.78 33.62
C VAL A 212 -6.79 10.00 34.81
N GLY A 213 -6.00 9.11 35.41
CA GLY A 213 -6.40 8.40 36.64
C GLY A 213 -6.73 9.36 37.78
N CYS A 214 -5.85 10.31 38.08
CA CYS A 214 -6.11 11.34 39.11
C CYS A 214 -7.33 12.21 38.78
N TYR A 215 -7.56 12.49 37.50
CA TYR A 215 -8.67 13.32 37.05
C TYR A 215 -10.04 12.66 37.23
N LEU A 216 -10.10 11.34 37.02
CA LEU A 216 -11.32 10.55 37.15
C LEU A 216 -11.57 10.07 38.59
N ARG A 217 -10.59 10.24 39.47
CA ARG A 217 -10.67 9.82 40.87
C ARG A 217 -11.86 10.44 41.60
N LYS A 218 -12.56 9.61 42.38
CA LYS A 218 -13.75 9.97 43.21
C LYS A 218 -14.98 10.46 42.41
N LYS A 219 -14.98 10.33 41.08
CA LYS A 219 -16.17 10.57 40.24
C LYS A 219 -17.06 9.33 40.14
N THR A 220 -18.35 9.55 39.88
CA THR A 220 -19.34 8.51 39.61
C THR A 220 -19.21 7.95 38.18
N GLU A 221 -19.84 6.81 37.91
CA GLU A 221 -19.82 6.15 36.59
C GLU A 221 -20.35 7.06 35.46
N LEU A 222 -21.47 7.76 35.68
CA LEU A 222 -22.04 8.71 34.72
C LEU A 222 -21.11 9.91 34.46
N GLU A 223 -20.43 10.38 35.51
CA GLU A 223 -19.43 11.44 35.36
C GLU A 223 -18.19 10.94 34.60
N TRP A 224 -17.78 9.67 34.76
CA TRP A 224 -16.71 9.10 33.94
C TRP A 224 -17.10 9.04 32.46
N GLU A 225 -18.33 8.64 32.14
CA GLU A 225 -18.81 8.60 30.76
C GLU A 225 -18.78 9.98 30.11
N ASP A 226 -19.33 11.00 30.77
CA ASP A 226 -19.34 12.38 30.28
C ASP A 226 -17.93 12.95 30.12
N GLU A 227 -17.05 12.70 31.08
CA GLU A 227 -15.67 13.21 31.06
C GLU A 227 -14.79 12.49 30.04
N LEU A 228 -14.97 11.18 29.85
CA LEU A 228 -14.31 10.43 28.78
C LEU A 228 -14.82 10.86 27.40
N LEU A 229 -16.10 11.20 27.28
CA LEU A 229 -16.63 11.80 26.05
C LEU A 229 -15.98 13.16 25.78
N LYS A 230 -15.81 14.02 26.81
CA LYS A 230 -15.13 15.31 26.67
C LYS A 230 -13.64 15.16 26.32
N LEU A 231 -12.97 14.15 26.88
CA LEU A 231 -11.58 13.83 26.56
C LEU A 231 -11.42 13.40 25.10
N THR A 232 -12.35 12.63 24.54
CA THR A 232 -12.31 12.18 23.13
C THR A 232 -12.81 13.23 22.13
N THR A 233 -13.66 14.17 22.54
CA THR A 233 -14.28 15.18 21.64
C THR A 233 -13.59 16.55 21.67
N VAL A 234 -13.10 17.00 22.84
CA VAL A 234 -12.53 18.35 23.02
C VAL A 234 -11.04 18.31 23.35
N GLY A 235 -10.56 17.21 23.94
CA GLY A 235 -9.22 17.13 24.53
C GLY A 235 -9.12 18.09 25.72
N GLN A 236 -9.05 17.59 26.95
CA GLN A 236 -9.01 18.49 28.12
C GLN A 236 -7.61 19.05 28.41
N ILE A 237 -7.62 20.22 29.07
CA ILE A 237 -6.48 21.05 29.48
C ILE A 237 -5.32 20.27 30.10
N THR A 238 -5.58 19.25 30.91
CA THR A 238 -4.55 18.57 31.73
C THR A 238 -3.69 17.59 30.92
N VAL A 239 -4.24 16.93 29.91
CA VAL A 239 -3.46 16.04 29.00
C VAL A 239 -2.76 16.87 27.93
N GLN A 240 -3.42 17.92 27.46
CA GLN A 240 -2.79 18.94 26.61
C GLN A 240 -1.68 19.71 27.34
N TYR A 241 -1.69 19.80 28.68
CA TYR A 241 -0.59 20.38 29.45
C TYR A 241 0.67 19.52 29.36
N VAL A 242 0.54 18.19 29.41
CA VAL A 242 1.67 17.25 29.27
C VAL A 242 2.28 17.29 27.86
N LEU A 243 1.42 17.39 26.85
CA LEU A 243 1.83 17.52 25.46
C LEU A 243 2.38 18.92 25.17
N ARG A 244 1.80 19.97 25.76
CA ARG A 244 2.31 21.34 25.70
C ARG A 244 3.67 21.47 26.37
N LEU A 245 3.93 20.83 27.50
CA LEU A 245 5.28 20.76 28.09
C LEU A 245 6.30 20.06 27.17
N SER A 246 5.83 19.19 26.27
CA SER A 246 6.67 18.54 25.28
C SER A 246 6.88 19.41 24.04
N TYR A 247 5.83 20.08 23.56
CA TYR A 247 5.88 21.09 22.52
C TYR A 247 6.72 22.31 22.92
N ASP A 248 6.52 22.87 24.12
CA ASP A 248 7.22 24.08 24.62
C ASP A 248 8.74 23.88 24.71
N ARG A 249 9.21 22.63 24.79
CA ARG A 249 10.62 22.25 24.82
C ARG A 249 11.23 21.96 23.45
N LEU A 250 10.42 21.89 22.39
CA LEU A 250 10.90 21.81 21.01
C LEU A 250 11.58 23.13 20.60
N GLU A 251 12.54 23.05 19.70
CA GLU A 251 13.11 24.24 19.07
C GLU A 251 12.04 24.95 18.22
N HIS A 252 12.23 26.24 17.94
CA HIS A 252 11.23 27.03 17.20
C HIS A 252 10.88 26.42 15.84
N THR A 253 11.85 25.88 15.11
CA THR A 253 11.65 25.22 13.82
C THR A 253 10.87 23.91 13.92
N GLU A 254 11.10 23.13 14.97
CA GLU A 254 10.40 21.86 15.22
C GLU A 254 8.95 22.10 15.66
N LYS A 255 8.71 23.14 16.47
CA LYS A 255 7.38 23.62 16.83
C LYS A 255 6.57 23.97 15.59
N ASP A 256 7.16 24.78 14.72
CA ASP A 256 6.50 25.21 13.49
C ASP A 256 6.17 24.04 12.57
N LEU A 257 7.12 23.11 12.39
CA LEU A 257 6.92 21.89 11.61
C LEU A 257 5.79 21.02 12.18
N PHE A 258 5.77 20.83 13.50
CA PHE A 258 4.75 20.06 14.18
C PHE A 258 3.35 20.64 13.93
N LEU A 259 3.19 21.96 14.05
CA LEU A 259 1.92 22.63 13.78
C LEU A 259 1.50 22.54 12.30
N ASP A 260 2.46 22.62 11.39
CA ASP A 260 2.19 22.49 9.95
C ASP A 260 1.69 21.09 9.59
N ILE A 261 2.33 20.05 10.13
CA ILE A 261 1.91 18.65 9.95
C ILE A 261 0.50 18.45 10.48
N ALA A 262 0.22 18.93 11.68
CA ALA A 262 -1.10 18.83 12.31
C ALA A 262 -2.21 19.49 11.49
N CYS A 263 -1.93 20.66 10.90
CA CYS A 263 -2.90 21.49 10.20
C CYS A 263 -3.10 21.10 8.71
N PHE A 264 -2.03 20.78 7.99
CA PHE A 264 -2.05 20.66 6.53
C PHE A 264 -1.89 19.24 5.99
N PHE A 265 -1.29 18.31 6.72
CA PHE A 265 -0.89 17.00 6.18
C PHE A 265 -1.63 15.81 6.80
N ARG A 266 -2.77 16.09 7.48
CA ARG A 266 -3.68 15.09 8.01
C ARG A 266 -4.07 14.07 6.94
N GLY A 267 -3.71 12.80 7.14
CA GLY A 267 -4.06 11.70 6.25
C GLY A 267 -3.18 11.50 5.00
N ARG A 268 -2.18 12.36 4.71
CA ARG A 268 -1.20 12.15 3.61
C ARG A 268 -0.06 11.17 3.99
N THR A 269 -0.03 10.66 5.23
CA THR A 269 0.94 9.66 5.70
C THR A 269 0.55 8.23 5.28
N GLN A 270 0.46 7.98 3.98
CA GLN A 270 0.36 6.59 3.49
C GLN A 270 1.69 5.83 3.64
N ILE A 271 2.82 6.53 3.80
CA ILE A 271 4.15 5.94 4.02
C ILE A 271 4.37 5.55 5.52
N LEU A 272 3.48 5.93 6.43
CA LEU A 272 3.54 5.56 7.85
C LEU A 272 2.29 4.80 8.31
N GLN A 273 1.69 3.98 7.44
CA GLN A 273 0.54 3.13 7.82
C GLN A 273 0.85 2.02 8.84
N GLN A 274 2.08 1.95 9.37
CA GLN A 274 2.37 1.10 10.54
C GLN A 274 2.18 1.81 11.88
N ASP A 275 2.01 3.13 11.93
CA ASP A 275 1.90 3.85 13.19
C ASP A 275 0.56 4.57 13.34
N ARG A 276 -0.32 4.00 14.17
CA ARG A 276 -1.54 4.70 14.67
C ARG A 276 -1.22 5.97 15.47
N ASN A 277 0.07 6.23 15.75
CA ASN A 277 0.59 7.37 16.52
C ASN A 277 0.35 8.73 15.83
N ALA A 278 0.41 8.80 14.49
CA ALA A 278 0.35 10.07 13.76
C ALA A 278 -1.02 10.80 13.87
N TRP A 279 -2.11 10.05 14.11
CA TRP A 279 -3.45 10.62 14.27
C TRP A 279 -3.63 11.36 15.60
N PHE A 280 -2.97 10.89 16.66
CA PHE A 280 -3.02 11.50 17.99
C PHE A 280 -2.22 12.82 18.03
N ASP A 281 -1.06 12.86 17.37
CA ASP A 281 -0.20 14.06 17.30
C ASP A 281 -0.86 15.22 16.56
N ALA A 282 -1.60 14.96 15.48
CA ALA A 282 -2.28 16.01 14.73
C ALA A 282 -3.36 16.72 15.55
N THR A 283 -4.22 15.99 16.27
CA THR A 283 -5.30 16.58 17.08
C THR A 283 -4.75 17.48 18.20
N ASN A 284 -3.59 17.11 18.74
CA ASN A 284 -2.90 17.88 19.78
C ASN A 284 -2.31 19.19 19.24
N GLY A 285 -1.71 19.18 18.04
CA GLY A 285 -1.23 20.40 17.39
C GLY A 285 -2.35 21.40 17.09
N LEU A 286 -3.52 20.92 16.69
CA LEU A 286 -4.70 21.76 16.47
C LEU A 286 -5.14 22.49 17.75
N GLU A 287 -5.18 21.80 18.90
CA GLU A 287 -5.51 22.50 20.15
C GLU A 287 -4.46 23.56 20.52
N ILE A 288 -3.17 23.26 20.35
CA ILE A 288 -2.10 24.23 20.64
C ILE A 288 -2.36 25.54 19.89
N ILE A 289 -2.71 25.45 18.60
CA ILE A 289 -3.06 26.60 17.77
C ILE A 289 -4.33 27.32 18.30
N ARG A 290 -5.37 26.57 18.68
CA ARG A 290 -6.61 27.12 19.28
C ARG A 290 -6.33 27.97 20.52
N ARG A 291 -5.32 27.59 21.30
CA ARG A 291 -4.93 28.24 22.56
C ARG A 291 -3.99 29.43 22.41
N GLU A 292 -3.38 29.63 21.23
CA GLU A 292 -2.58 30.83 20.97
C GLU A 292 -3.42 32.10 21.15
N SER A 293 -4.68 32.05 20.69
CA SER A 293 -5.67 33.10 20.94
C SER A 293 -7.09 32.51 21.04
N PRO A 294 -7.54 32.22 22.28
CA PRO A 294 -8.90 31.74 22.52
C PRO A 294 -9.95 32.79 22.12
N GLY A 295 -10.94 32.39 21.32
CA GLY A 295 -12.02 33.28 20.89
C GLY A 295 -11.65 34.35 19.84
N GLN A 296 -10.38 34.45 19.43
CA GLN A 296 -9.95 35.36 18.35
C GLN A 296 -9.12 34.61 17.30
N PRO A 297 -9.77 33.85 16.39
CA PRO A 297 -9.05 33.05 15.39
C PRO A 297 -8.10 33.87 14.52
N GLY A 298 -8.43 35.14 14.23
CA GLY A 298 -7.59 36.06 13.42
C GLY A 298 -6.19 36.35 13.98
N GLN A 299 -5.92 36.03 15.24
CA GLN A 299 -4.62 36.20 15.91
C GLN A 299 -3.83 34.90 16.07
N ARG A 300 -4.36 33.77 15.60
CA ARG A 300 -3.65 32.48 15.65
C ARG A 300 -2.64 32.38 14.51
N SER A 301 -1.66 31.51 14.69
CA SER A 301 -0.58 31.22 13.75
C SER A 301 -1.07 30.37 12.58
N ARG A 302 -2.03 29.47 12.81
CA ARG A 302 -2.67 28.65 11.77
C ARG A 302 -4.20 28.67 11.92
N LEU A 303 -4.89 28.48 10.81
CA LEU A 303 -6.35 28.29 10.75
C LEU A 303 -6.65 27.01 9.98
N TRP A 304 -7.55 26.18 10.51
CA TRP A 304 -7.98 24.90 9.88
C TRP A 304 -9.47 24.62 10.01
N ASN A 305 -10.10 25.15 11.07
CA ASN A 305 -11.52 24.93 11.30
C ASN A 305 -12.32 25.77 10.28
N PRO A 306 -13.21 25.17 9.48
CA PRO A 306 -13.89 25.87 8.40
C PRO A 306 -14.70 27.08 8.85
N GLU A 307 -15.35 27.01 10.02
CA GLU A 307 -16.15 28.11 10.57
C GLU A 307 -15.26 29.28 11.01
N ASP A 308 -14.16 28.98 11.70
CA ASP A 308 -13.16 29.98 12.09
C ASP A 308 -12.54 30.66 10.86
N VAL A 309 -12.15 29.88 9.84
CA VAL A 309 -11.58 30.41 8.59
C VAL A 309 -12.60 31.30 7.88
N HIS A 310 -13.83 30.82 7.72
CA HIS A 310 -14.91 31.59 7.10
C HIS A 310 -15.17 32.90 7.85
N ALA A 311 -15.25 32.87 9.18
CA ALA A 311 -15.44 34.07 9.99
C ALA A 311 -14.29 35.07 9.83
N VAL A 312 -13.03 34.60 9.86
CA VAL A 312 -11.84 35.45 9.70
C VAL A 312 -11.80 36.11 8.32
N LEU A 313 -12.11 35.37 7.27
CA LEU A 313 -12.11 35.89 5.90
C LEU A 313 -13.27 36.88 5.67
N THR A 314 -14.49 36.55 6.10
CA THR A 314 -15.67 37.41 5.91
C THR A 314 -15.59 38.69 6.75
N GLN A 315 -15.15 38.59 8.01
CA GLN A 315 -15.03 39.74 8.91
C GLN A 315 -13.69 40.49 8.79
N LYS A 316 -12.76 39.99 7.96
CA LYS A 316 -11.44 40.62 7.70
C LYS A 316 -10.62 40.85 8.98
N THR A 317 -10.70 39.91 9.93
CA THR A 317 -10.04 40.00 11.25
C THR A 317 -8.64 39.39 11.26
N GLY A 318 -8.17 38.84 10.14
CA GLY A 318 -6.84 38.25 10.03
C GLY A 318 -5.71 39.24 10.29
N THR A 319 -4.62 38.73 10.85
CA THR A 319 -3.44 39.54 11.20
C THR A 319 -2.15 38.89 10.67
N LYS A 320 -1.02 39.58 10.82
CA LYS A 320 0.32 39.07 10.49
C LYS A 320 0.74 37.84 11.31
N ALA A 321 -0.01 37.49 12.36
CA ALA A 321 0.23 36.27 13.11
C ALA A 321 -0.09 35.02 12.27
N ILE A 322 -1.07 35.11 11.36
CA ILE A 322 -1.46 33.98 10.53
C ILE A 322 -0.37 33.68 9.50
N GLU A 323 0.21 32.50 9.63
CA GLU A 323 1.21 31.91 8.74
C GLU A 323 0.63 30.80 7.86
N GLY A 324 -0.45 30.15 8.31
CA GLY A 324 -1.08 29.06 7.59
C GLY A 324 -2.61 29.12 7.59
N ILE A 325 -3.23 28.95 6.42
CA ILE A 325 -4.68 28.73 6.29
C ILE A 325 -4.93 27.42 5.55
N SER A 326 -5.62 26.49 6.19
CA SER A 326 -6.17 25.27 5.61
C SER A 326 -7.69 25.36 5.64
N PHE A 327 -8.32 25.49 4.48
CA PHE A 327 -9.74 25.73 4.37
C PHE A 327 -10.43 24.61 3.62
N ASP A 328 -11.22 23.83 4.37
CA ASP A 328 -12.16 22.88 3.79
C ASP A 328 -13.44 23.62 3.42
N VAL A 329 -13.73 23.71 2.12
CA VAL A 329 -14.91 24.41 1.60
C VAL A 329 -16.10 23.47 1.37
N SER A 330 -15.98 22.16 1.65
CA SER A 330 -17.05 21.18 1.38
C SER A 330 -18.36 21.48 2.11
N ALA A 331 -18.30 22.05 3.32
CA ALA A 331 -19.47 22.36 4.14
C ALA A 331 -20.01 23.79 3.93
N SER A 332 -19.37 24.59 3.07
CA SER A 332 -19.67 26.02 2.93
C SER A 332 -20.59 26.32 1.74
N LYS A 333 -21.51 27.27 1.92
CA LYS A 333 -22.18 27.95 0.79
C LYS A 333 -21.18 28.88 0.09
N GLU A 334 -21.46 29.31 -1.14
CA GLU A 334 -20.60 30.23 -1.92
C GLU A 334 -19.86 31.26 -1.06
N ILE A 335 -18.52 31.23 -1.12
CA ILE A 335 -17.62 32.13 -0.38
C ILE A 335 -16.88 33.02 -1.36
N GLN A 336 -16.91 34.32 -1.11
CA GLN A 336 -16.06 35.27 -1.81
C GLN A 336 -14.79 35.55 -0.99
N ILE A 337 -13.63 35.16 -1.51
CA ILE A 337 -12.34 35.50 -0.90
C ILE A 337 -11.79 36.75 -1.60
N THR A 338 -11.59 37.83 -0.86
CA THR A 338 -11.15 39.13 -1.40
C THR A 338 -9.71 39.47 -0.97
N SER A 339 -9.00 40.26 -1.77
CA SER A 339 -7.64 40.73 -1.43
C SER A 339 -7.61 41.43 -0.06
N GLU A 340 -8.63 42.23 0.25
CA GLU A 340 -8.73 42.98 1.52
C GLU A 340 -8.85 42.05 2.73
N ALA A 341 -9.46 40.87 2.60
CA ALA A 341 -9.55 39.89 3.68
C ALA A 341 -8.18 39.30 4.06
N LEU A 342 -7.31 39.12 3.07
CA LEU A 342 -5.98 38.54 3.25
C LEU A 342 -4.88 39.59 3.47
N LYS A 343 -5.13 40.86 3.13
CA LYS A 343 -4.14 41.96 3.10
C LYS A 343 -3.27 42.11 4.35
N LYS A 344 -3.80 41.83 5.54
CA LYS A 344 -3.07 41.93 6.82
C LYS A 344 -2.22 40.71 7.14
N MET A 345 -2.39 39.59 6.43
CA MET A 345 -1.72 38.30 6.66
C MET A 345 -0.40 38.22 5.88
N THR A 346 0.48 39.20 6.09
CA THR A 346 1.71 39.37 5.30
C THR A 346 2.75 38.27 5.49
N ASN A 347 2.63 37.44 6.54
CA ASN A 347 3.52 36.32 6.84
C ASN A 347 2.97 34.97 6.36
N LEU A 348 1.89 34.97 5.57
CA LEU A 348 1.25 33.76 5.09
C LEU A 348 2.21 32.94 4.22
N ARG A 349 2.55 31.73 4.68
CA ARG A 349 3.46 30.80 4.03
C ARG A 349 2.79 29.52 3.54
N LEU A 350 1.68 29.10 4.16
CA LEU A 350 0.92 27.91 3.77
C LEU A 350 -0.53 28.29 3.48
N LEU A 351 -0.99 28.04 2.27
CA LEU A 351 -2.38 28.29 1.87
C LEU A 351 -2.94 27.06 1.19
N ARG A 352 -3.98 26.49 1.78
CA ARG A 352 -4.70 25.31 1.28
C ARG A 352 -6.19 25.63 1.25
N VAL A 353 -6.81 25.58 0.09
CA VAL A 353 -8.27 25.67 -0.10
C VAL A 353 -8.68 24.42 -0.86
N TYR A 354 -9.52 23.57 -0.28
CA TYR A 354 -9.81 22.25 -0.82
C TYR A 354 -11.23 21.77 -0.48
N TRP A 355 -11.70 20.76 -1.18
CA TRP A 355 -12.91 20.00 -0.84
C TRP A 355 -12.57 18.53 -0.58
N ASP A 356 -13.34 17.86 0.28
CA ASP A 356 -13.17 16.46 0.70
C ASP A 356 -13.54 15.40 -0.37
N GLY A 357 -14.13 15.83 -1.50
CA GLY A 357 -14.44 14.97 -2.64
C GLY A 357 -15.61 13.99 -2.42
N LEU A 358 -16.32 14.10 -1.29
CA LEU A 358 -17.49 13.27 -0.96
C LEU A 358 -18.82 13.93 -1.35
N SER A 359 -18.84 15.25 -1.54
CA SER A 359 -20.02 15.99 -1.99
C SER A 359 -20.13 15.97 -3.52
N SER A 360 -21.33 15.63 -4.01
CA SER A 360 -21.67 15.72 -5.44
C SER A 360 -22.07 17.16 -5.79
N TYR A 361 -21.34 17.77 -6.73
CA TYR A 361 -21.62 18.99 -7.52
C TYR A 361 -20.96 20.33 -7.12
N ASP A 362 -20.63 21.03 -8.21
CA ASP A 362 -20.17 22.39 -8.49
C ASP A 362 -18.81 22.87 -7.96
N SER A 363 -17.88 22.98 -8.92
CA SER A 363 -16.53 23.54 -8.85
C SER A 363 -16.44 25.03 -8.47
N ASN A 364 -17.55 25.66 -8.06
CA ASN A 364 -17.69 27.11 -7.95
C ASN A 364 -18.04 27.58 -6.53
N THR A 365 -17.66 26.85 -5.50
CA THR A 365 -17.95 27.28 -4.11
C THR A 365 -17.09 28.47 -3.65
N VAL A 366 -16.00 28.80 -4.36
CA VAL A 366 -15.11 29.91 -4.01
C VAL A 366 -14.89 30.84 -5.19
N HIS A 367 -15.36 32.09 -5.07
CA HIS A 367 -15.18 33.12 -6.09
C HIS A 367 -14.07 34.11 -5.70
N LEU A 368 -13.08 34.26 -6.59
CA LEU A 368 -12.05 35.30 -6.50
C LEU A 368 -12.43 36.50 -7.38
N PRO A 369 -12.31 37.75 -6.90
CA PRO A 369 -12.46 38.93 -7.74
C PRO A 369 -11.33 39.00 -8.78
N GLU A 370 -11.58 39.64 -9.93
CA GLU A 370 -10.57 39.80 -11.00
C GLU A 370 -9.30 40.52 -10.50
N GLU A 371 -9.44 41.47 -9.58
CA GLU A 371 -8.36 42.23 -8.94
C GLU A 371 -7.77 41.50 -7.71
N PHE A 372 -7.89 40.17 -7.64
CA PHE A 372 -7.32 39.41 -6.53
C PHE A 372 -5.79 39.53 -6.49
N GLU A 373 -5.26 39.81 -5.30
CA GLU A 373 -3.83 39.92 -5.05
C GLU A 373 -3.41 39.04 -3.87
N PHE A 374 -2.28 38.35 -4.02
CA PHE A 374 -1.71 37.60 -2.90
C PHE A 374 -1.15 38.55 -1.82
N PRO A 375 -1.34 38.22 -0.52
CA PRO A 375 -0.97 39.12 0.58
C PRO A 375 0.50 39.02 0.99
N SER A 376 1.21 37.98 0.53
CA SER A 376 2.53 37.62 1.04
C SER A 376 3.46 37.10 -0.05
N TYR A 377 4.72 37.48 0.06
CA TYR A 377 5.84 36.97 -0.72
C TYR A 377 6.53 35.76 -0.05
N GLU A 378 5.99 35.29 1.09
CA GLU A 378 6.54 34.20 1.91
C GLU A 378 5.93 32.83 1.60
N LEU A 379 5.03 32.74 0.60
CA LEU A 379 4.36 31.50 0.24
C LEU A 379 5.35 30.38 -0.12
N ARG A 380 5.20 29.25 0.59
CA ARG A 380 5.95 27.99 0.42
C ARG A 380 5.06 26.87 -0.09
N TYR A 381 3.78 26.89 0.27
CA TYR A 381 2.78 25.90 -0.14
C TYR A 381 1.51 26.63 -0.58
N LEU A 382 1.10 26.41 -1.82
CA LEU A 382 -0.16 26.90 -2.36
C LEU A 382 -0.94 25.72 -2.96
N HIS A 383 -2.00 25.31 -2.30
CA HIS A 383 -2.96 24.34 -2.80
C HIS A 383 -4.33 25.00 -2.89
N TRP A 384 -4.95 24.95 -4.06
CA TRP A 384 -6.27 25.51 -4.30
C TRP A 384 -7.02 24.64 -5.29
N ASP A 385 -8.04 23.95 -4.83
CA ASP A 385 -8.95 23.22 -5.72
C ASP A 385 -10.01 24.18 -6.26
N GLY A 386 -10.25 24.16 -7.57
CA GLY A 386 -11.25 25.04 -8.20
C GLY A 386 -10.81 26.49 -8.32
N TRP A 387 -9.55 26.76 -8.71
CA TRP A 387 -9.10 28.14 -8.93
C TRP A 387 -9.95 28.81 -10.04
N SER A 388 -10.63 29.91 -9.70
CA SER A 388 -11.67 30.50 -10.55
C SER A 388 -11.17 31.49 -11.60
N LEU A 389 -9.96 32.03 -11.45
CA LEU A 389 -9.40 33.04 -12.39
C LEU A 389 -8.73 32.36 -13.58
N GLU A 390 -8.70 33.08 -14.72
CA GLU A 390 -8.08 32.57 -15.95
C GLU A 390 -6.55 32.43 -15.88
N SER A 391 -5.90 33.12 -14.93
CA SER A 391 -4.46 33.06 -14.67
C SER A 391 -4.15 33.43 -13.21
N LEU A 392 -2.91 33.20 -12.77
CA LEU A 392 -2.43 33.73 -11.49
C LEU A 392 -2.21 35.26 -11.57
N PRO A 393 -2.55 36.00 -10.49
CA PRO A 393 -2.31 37.44 -10.38
C PRO A 393 -0.88 37.86 -10.72
N SER A 394 -0.73 39.07 -11.28
CA SER A 394 0.58 39.61 -11.69
C SER A 394 1.57 39.72 -10.53
N ASN A 395 1.07 40.01 -9.32
CA ASN A 395 1.85 40.15 -8.09
C ASN A 395 2.33 38.80 -7.51
N PHE A 396 1.92 37.66 -8.08
CA PHE A 396 2.36 36.35 -7.62
C PHE A 396 3.88 36.19 -7.73
N ASN A 397 4.49 35.81 -6.61
CA ASN A 397 5.92 35.57 -6.45
C ASN A 397 6.14 34.17 -5.87
N GLY A 398 6.78 33.31 -6.65
CA GLY A 398 7.06 31.94 -6.25
C GLY A 398 8.50 31.68 -5.79
N LYS A 399 9.28 32.71 -5.42
CA LYS A 399 10.70 32.54 -5.06
C LYS A 399 10.93 31.56 -3.90
N LYS A 400 10.03 31.53 -2.92
CA LYS A 400 10.07 30.62 -1.75
C LYS A 400 9.13 29.41 -1.90
N LEU A 401 8.41 29.32 -3.01
CA LEU A 401 7.40 28.30 -3.23
C LEU A 401 8.03 26.94 -3.47
N VAL A 402 7.52 25.92 -2.77
CA VAL A 402 7.97 24.53 -2.86
C VAL A 402 6.92 23.66 -3.57
N GLU A 403 5.64 23.91 -3.31
CA GLU A 403 4.53 23.19 -3.94
C GLU A 403 3.46 24.17 -4.42
N LEU A 404 3.05 24.00 -5.68
CA LEU A 404 1.93 24.67 -6.31
C LEU A 404 0.94 23.61 -6.79
N SER A 405 -0.29 23.65 -6.27
CA SER A 405 -1.37 22.76 -6.66
C SER A 405 -2.61 23.60 -6.96
N LEU A 406 -2.98 23.72 -8.22
CA LEU A 406 -4.19 24.42 -8.69
C LEU A 406 -5.05 23.43 -9.48
N LYS A 407 -5.57 22.40 -8.82
CA LYS A 407 -6.33 21.33 -9.48
C LYS A 407 -7.75 21.78 -9.76
N HIS A 408 -8.38 21.14 -10.74
CA HIS A 408 -9.78 21.43 -11.10
C HIS A 408 -10.02 22.90 -11.45
N SER A 409 -9.03 23.58 -12.02
CA SER A 409 -9.05 25.02 -12.18
C SER A 409 -9.64 25.48 -13.52
N SER A 410 -10.13 26.72 -13.52
CA SER A 410 -10.59 27.44 -14.71
C SER A 410 -9.48 28.21 -15.43
N LEU A 411 -8.22 27.81 -15.23
CA LEU A 411 -7.05 28.46 -15.83
C LEU A 411 -7.06 28.28 -17.36
N ASN A 412 -6.86 29.37 -18.09
CA ASN A 412 -6.57 29.36 -19.52
C ASN A 412 -5.06 29.28 -19.77
N HIS A 413 -4.28 30.00 -18.95
CA HIS A 413 -2.82 30.01 -18.91
C HIS A 413 -2.37 30.26 -17.46
N LEU A 414 -1.19 29.76 -17.05
CA LEU A 414 -0.78 29.84 -15.64
C LEU A 414 -0.33 31.26 -15.24
N TRP A 415 0.58 31.87 -16.01
CA TRP A 415 1.09 33.22 -15.81
C TRP A 415 1.72 33.77 -17.10
N LYS A 416 1.97 35.08 -17.14
CA LYS A 416 2.75 35.74 -18.19
C LYS A 416 4.14 36.11 -17.70
N GLY A 417 5.11 36.03 -18.60
CA GLY A 417 6.52 36.33 -18.33
C GLY A 417 7.25 35.23 -17.56
N ASN A 418 8.56 35.41 -17.38
CA ASN A 418 9.39 34.45 -16.66
C ASN A 418 9.21 34.63 -15.14
N LYS A 419 9.10 33.52 -14.41
CA LYS A 419 8.90 33.50 -12.95
C LYS A 419 10.08 32.76 -12.29
N CYS A 420 10.69 33.37 -11.27
CA CYS A 420 11.75 32.72 -10.49
C CYS A 420 11.14 31.74 -9.48
N LEU A 421 11.36 30.44 -9.70
CA LEU A 421 10.75 29.33 -8.96
C LEU A 421 11.82 28.33 -8.50
N GLU A 422 12.96 28.85 -8.00
CA GLU A 422 14.16 28.08 -7.69
C GLU A 422 13.93 26.94 -6.70
N ASN A 423 12.95 27.10 -5.79
CA ASN A 423 12.63 26.12 -4.74
C ASN A 423 11.44 25.20 -5.10
N LEU A 424 10.79 25.42 -6.25
CA LEU A 424 9.58 24.68 -6.62
C LEU A 424 9.94 23.24 -6.96
N LYS A 425 9.34 22.30 -6.23
CA LYS A 425 9.53 20.85 -6.41
C LYS A 425 8.31 20.17 -7.02
N VAL A 426 7.12 20.66 -6.73
CA VAL A 426 5.86 20.04 -7.18
C VAL A 426 4.97 21.09 -7.81
N MET A 427 4.50 20.81 -9.03
CA MET A 427 3.47 21.57 -9.72
C MET A 427 2.34 20.63 -10.15
N ASP A 428 1.13 20.85 -9.66
CA ASP A 428 -0.07 20.08 -10.03
C ASP A 428 -1.17 21.02 -10.53
N LEU A 429 -1.46 20.97 -11.83
CA LEU A 429 -2.55 21.71 -12.47
C LEU A 429 -3.61 20.73 -13.02
N SER A 430 -3.64 19.50 -12.51
CA SER A 430 -4.49 18.44 -13.03
C SER A 430 -5.97 18.80 -13.05
N HIS A 431 -6.68 18.21 -13.99
CA HIS A 431 -8.11 18.40 -14.21
C HIS A 431 -8.50 19.86 -14.48
N SER A 432 -7.60 20.66 -15.07
CA SER A 432 -7.91 22.02 -15.53
C SER A 432 -8.31 21.98 -17.01
N PRO A 433 -9.61 21.86 -17.36
CA PRO A 433 -10.04 21.53 -18.72
C PRO A 433 -9.83 22.68 -19.71
N TYR A 434 -9.71 23.93 -19.23
CA TYR A 434 -9.55 25.12 -20.05
C TYR A 434 -8.08 25.52 -20.29
N LEU A 435 -7.11 24.82 -19.67
CA LEU A 435 -5.70 25.15 -19.80
C LEU A 435 -5.23 24.83 -21.23
N VAL A 436 -4.96 25.87 -22.01
CA VAL A 436 -4.56 25.75 -23.43
C VAL A 436 -3.04 25.73 -23.56
N GLU A 437 -2.37 26.58 -22.78
CA GLU A 437 -0.92 26.78 -22.83
C GLU A 437 -0.23 26.02 -21.71
N CYS A 438 0.79 25.24 -22.07
CA CYS A 438 1.65 24.56 -21.11
C CYS A 438 2.56 25.59 -20.40
N PRO A 439 2.69 25.55 -19.07
CA PRO A 439 3.43 26.57 -18.33
C PRO A 439 4.92 26.59 -18.70
N ASP A 440 5.49 27.78 -18.85
CA ASP A 440 6.94 27.92 -18.91
C ASP A 440 7.55 27.70 -17.51
N VAL A 441 8.30 26.61 -17.40
CA VAL A 441 9.02 26.17 -16.19
C VAL A 441 10.53 26.41 -16.27
N SER A 442 10.99 27.28 -17.18
CA SER A 442 12.41 27.62 -17.32
C SER A 442 13.04 28.17 -16.03
N GLY A 443 12.26 28.89 -15.21
CA GLY A 443 12.67 29.38 -13.90
C GLY A 443 12.52 28.39 -12.74
N ALA A 444 12.16 27.12 -12.98
CA ALA A 444 11.93 26.08 -11.97
C ALA A 444 12.90 24.87 -12.10
N PRO A 445 14.22 25.06 -11.96
CA PRO A 445 15.22 24.00 -12.19
C PRO A 445 15.16 22.85 -11.17
N SER A 446 14.56 23.08 -10.01
CA SER A 446 14.42 22.10 -8.91
C SER A 446 13.13 21.26 -9.01
N LEU A 447 12.34 21.43 -10.08
CA LEU A 447 11.05 20.75 -10.23
C LEU A 447 11.24 19.23 -10.34
N GLU A 448 10.61 18.49 -9.44
CA GLU A 448 10.65 17.03 -9.34
C GLU A 448 9.37 16.39 -9.89
N THR A 449 8.22 17.05 -9.74
CA THR A 449 6.91 16.54 -10.20
C THR A 449 6.14 17.60 -10.95
N LEU A 450 5.71 17.27 -12.18
CA LEU A 450 4.77 18.06 -12.97
C LEU A 450 3.55 17.21 -13.33
N ASN A 451 2.39 17.57 -12.78
CA ASN A 451 1.12 16.90 -13.05
C ASN A 451 0.15 17.83 -13.80
N LEU A 452 -0.13 17.46 -15.04
CA LEU A 452 -1.07 18.09 -15.98
C LEU A 452 -2.18 17.10 -16.40
N ASN A 453 -2.37 16.01 -15.63
CA ASN A 453 -3.35 14.99 -15.99
C ASN A 453 -4.76 15.57 -16.12
N GLY A 454 -5.48 15.27 -17.19
CA GLY A 454 -6.85 15.75 -17.41
C GLY A 454 -6.95 17.20 -17.88
N CYS A 455 -5.84 17.85 -18.24
CA CYS A 455 -5.85 19.14 -18.94
C CYS A 455 -6.28 18.92 -20.41
N THR A 456 -7.59 18.76 -20.63
CA THR A 456 -8.11 18.27 -21.91
C THR A 456 -7.86 19.18 -23.10
N SER A 457 -7.73 20.49 -22.89
CA SER A 457 -7.51 21.49 -23.95
C SER A 457 -6.03 21.79 -24.24
N LEU A 458 -5.10 21.16 -23.53
CA LEU A 458 -3.67 21.37 -23.70
C LEU A 458 -3.21 20.86 -25.08
N HIS A 459 -2.60 21.74 -25.88
CA HIS A 459 -2.24 21.45 -27.27
C HIS A 459 -0.83 20.88 -27.45
N GLU A 460 0.14 21.45 -26.75
CA GLU A 460 1.56 21.14 -26.89
C GLU A 460 2.28 21.20 -25.55
N VAL A 461 3.36 20.43 -25.43
CA VAL A 461 4.26 20.51 -24.27
C VAL A 461 5.27 21.63 -24.47
N HIS A 462 5.44 22.49 -23.46
CA HIS A 462 6.36 23.63 -23.54
C HIS A 462 7.83 23.17 -23.66
N PRO A 463 8.68 23.80 -24.49
CA PRO A 463 10.08 23.39 -24.72
C PRO A 463 11.02 23.42 -23.50
N SER A 464 10.63 24.06 -22.39
CA SER A 464 11.42 24.03 -21.16
C SER A 464 11.29 22.71 -20.39
N ILE A 465 10.18 21.97 -20.55
CA ILE A 465 9.93 20.70 -19.83
C ILE A 465 10.97 19.62 -20.17
N PRO A 466 11.27 19.32 -21.45
CA PRO A 466 12.20 18.23 -21.79
C PRO A 466 13.67 18.49 -21.42
N ARG A 467 13.97 19.65 -20.79
CA ARG A 467 15.31 20.07 -20.33
C ARG A 467 15.47 19.96 -18.81
N LEU A 468 14.43 19.57 -18.07
CA LEU A 468 14.44 19.54 -16.61
C LEU A 468 15.20 18.32 -16.06
N LYS A 469 16.40 18.55 -15.53
CA LYS A 469 17.29 17.49 -15.02
C LYS A 469 16.84 16.83 -13.72
N ASN A 470 16.00 17.51 -12.94
CA ASN A 470 15.52 17.00 -11.64
C ASN A 470 14.12 16.40 -11.69
N LEU A 471 13.44 16.45 -12.84
CA LEU A 471 12.08 15.96 -12.99
C LEU A 471 12.08 14.43 -12.87
N LYS A 472 11.32 13.92 -11.90
CA LYS A 472 11.09 12.49 -11.64
C LYS A 472 9.75 12.02 -12.20
N ILE A 473 8.71 12.84 -12.10
CA ILE A 473 7.36 12.48 -12.55
C ILE A 473 6.84 13.53 -13.51
N LEU A 474 6.52 13.10 -14.73
CA LEU A 474 5.78 13.90 -15.72
C LEU A 474 4.46 13.21 -16.06
N ASN A 475 3.35 13.78 -15.59
CA ASN A 475 2.02 13.23 -15.83
C ASN A 475 1.21 14.16 -16.74
N LEU A 476 1.04 13.75 -17.99
CA LEU A 476 0.23 14.38 -19.04
C LEU A 476 -0.97 13.50 -19.40
N GLY A 477 -1.37 12.58 -18.53
CA GLY A 477 -2.50 11.68 -18.77
C GLY A 477 -3.78 12.43 -19.16
N ASN A 478 -4.61 11.86 -20.01
CA ASN A 478 -5.88 12.41 -20.48
C ASN A 478 -5.83 13.84 -21.06
N CYS A 479 -4.67 14.32 -21.54
CA CYS A 479 -4.56 15.56 -22.31
C CYS A 479 -5.05 15.32 -23.75
N ARG A 480 -6.37 15.27 -23.95
CA ARG A 480 -7.02 14.80 -25.19
C ARG A 480 -6.66 15.61 -26.43
N MET A 481 -6.37 16.89 -26.28
CA MET A 481 -5.99 17.78 -27.39
C MET A 481 -4.48 17.81 -27.67
N LEU A 482 -3.67 17.14 -26.84
CA LEU A 482 -2.21 17.14 -26.96
C LEU A 482 -1.80 16.44 -28.25
N TYR A 483 -1.14 17.17 -29.16
CA TYR A 483 -0.70 16.65 -30.45
C TYR A 483 0.83 16.74 -30.65
N TYR A 484 1.53 17.56 -29.86
CA TYR A 484 2.98 17.76 -29.98
C TYR A 484 3.70 17.65 -28.64
N PHE A 485 4.80 16.87 -28.65
CA PHE A 485 5.75 16.75 -27.55
C PHE A 485 7.16 16.98 -28.11
N PRO A 486 7.94 17.97 -27.63
CA PRO A 486 9.28 18.26 -28.15
C PRO A 486 10.32 17.16 -27.81
N ARG A 487 11.42 17.11 -28.56
CA ARG A 487 12.52 16.15 -28.30
C ARG A 487 13.01 16.20 -26.84
N ILE A 488 13.31 15.03 -26.29
CA ILE A 488 13.79 14.86 -24.92
C ILE A 488 15.31 15.00 -24.89
N ILE A 489 15.80 16.01 -24.16
CA ILE A 489 17.22 16.40 -24.12
C ILE A 489 17.83 16.12 -22.74
N GLY A 490 17.12 16.40 -21.65
CA GLY A 490 17.70 16.49 -20.30
C GLY A 490 16.89 15.87 -19.17
N LEU A 491 15.98 14.93 -19.45
CA LEU A 491 15.15 14.26 -18.43
C LEU A 491 15.91 13.10 -17.74
N GLU A 492 17.11 13.36 -17.23
CA GLU A 492 18.06 12.35 -16.73
C GLU A 492 17.53 11.56 -15.51
N LYS A 493 16.74 12.21 -14.63
CA LYS A 493 16.19 11.60 -13.40
C LYS A 493 14.72 11.17 -13.51
N LEU A 494 14.14 11.22 -14.71
CA LEU A 494 12.72 10.90 -14.88
C LEU A 494 12.47 9.43 -14.57
N GLU A 495 11.55 9.15 -13.65
CA GLU A 495 11.17 7.81 -13.19
C GLU A 495 9.84 7.38 -13.83
N VAL A 496 8.90 8.32 -14.01
CA VAL A 496 7.56 8.05 -14.57
C VAL A 496 7.19 9.07 -15.63
N LEU A 497 6.84 8.59 -16.82
CA LEU A 497 6.24 9.37 -17.90
C LEU A 497 4.86 8.83 -18.26
N ASN A 498 3.82 9.62 -18.00
CA ASN A 498 2.44 9.27 -18.34
C ASN A 498 1.87 10.17 -19.43
N LEU A 499 1.60 9.60 -20.60
CA LEU A 499 0.91 10.20 -21.76
C LEU A 499 -0.39 9.46 -22.10
N SER A 500 -0.89 8.61 -21.21
CA SER A 500 -2.12 7.83 -21.44
C SER A 500 -3.30 8.76 -21.80
N GLY A 501 -4.22 8.32 -22.65
CA GLY A 501 -5.40 9.10 -23.04
C GLY A 501 -5.13 10.35 -23.91
N CYS A 502 -3.89 10.61 -24.32
CA CYS A 502 -3.57 11.69 -25.27
C CYS A 502 -3.97 11.27 -26.70
N SER A 503 -5.27 11.32 -26.99
CA SER A 503 -5.85 10.72 -28.19
C SER A 503 -5.52 11.42 -29.51
N ARG A 504 -4.80 12.54 -29.49
CA ARG A 504 -4.29 13.25 -30.69
C ARG A 504 -2.77 13.17 -30.85
N LEU A 505 -2.06 12.55 -29.91
CA LEU A 505 -0.61 12.43 -29.98
C LEU A 505 -0.23 11.31 -30.95
N GLU A 506 0.17 11.67 -32.17
CA GLU A 506 0.50 10.72 -33.25
C GLU A 506 1.96 10.24 -33.23
N LYS A 507 2.86 11.02 -32.61
CA LYS A 507 4.30 10.73 -32.55
C LYS A 507 4.80 10.82 -31.12
N PHE A 508 5.58 9.82 -30.73
CA PHE A 508 6.38 9.88 -29.50
C PHE A 508 7.67 10.70 -29.76
N PRO A 509 8.15 11.52 -28.81
CA PRO A 509 9.34 12.35 -29.00
C PRO A 509 10.63 11.53 -29.19
N ASP A 510 11.55 12.05 -30.00
CA ASP A 510 12.92 11.52 -30.04
C ASP A 510 13.63 11.77 -28.71
N ILE A 511 14.51 10.85 -28.32
CA ILE A 511 15.32 10.92 -27.10
C ILE A 511 16.80 11.06 -27.50
N GLU A 512 17.49 12.08 -26.98
CA GLU A 512 18.90 12.36 -27.33
C GLU A 512 19.93 11.71 -26.39
N ALA A 513 19.52 11.31 -25.18
CA ALA A 513 20.43 10.79 -24.16
C ALA A 513 19.83 9.58 -23.42
N ASN A 514 20.70 8.74 -22.82
CA ASN A 514 20.26 7.62 -21.99
C ASN A 514 19.41 8.10 -20.81
N MET A 515 18.24 7.50 -20.63
CA MET A 515 17.34 7.76 -19.50
C MET A 515 17.21 6.49 -18.66
N GLU A 516 18.30 6.12 -17.99
CA GLU A 516 18.36 4.88 -17.18
C GLU A 516 17.47 4.94 -15.94
N SER A 517 17.07 6.13 -15.48
CA SER A 517 16.15 6.29 -14.36
C SER A 517 14.69 6.03 -14.70
N LEU A 518 14.29 5.99 -15.98
CA LEU A 518 12.88 5.85 -16.35
C LEU A 518 12.43 4.41 -16.11
N LEU A 519 11.47 4.23 -15.19
CA LEU A 519 10.94 2.93 -14.78
C LEU A 519 9.61 2.62 -15.46
N GLU A 520 8.74 3.62 -15.60
CA GLU A 520 7.36 3.42 -16.07
C GLU A 520 6.99 4.40 -17.21
N LEU A 521 6.52 3.84 -18.33
CA LEU A 521 6.05 4.59 -19.49
C LEU A 521 4.63 4.18 -19.85
N TYR A 522 3.69 5.12 -19.70
CA TYR A 522 2.27 4.93 -20.02
C TYR A 522 1.89 5.70 -21.28
N LEU A 523 1.50 4.96 -22.32
CA LEU A 523 1.04 5.45 -23.63
C LEU A 523 -0.38 4.94 -23.97
N GLU A 524 -1.09 4.34 -23.01
CA GLU A 524 -2.40 3.73 -23.22
C GLU A 524 -3.38 4.70 -23.90
N GLY A 525 -4.05 4.27 -24.97
CA GLY A 525 -5.08 5.06 -25.65
C GLY A 525 -4.57 6.28 -26.44
N THR A 526 -3.27 6.36 -26.74
CA THR A 526 -2.71 7.40 -27.62
C THR A 526 -2.96 7.10 -29.10
N ALA A 527 -2.76 8.11 -29.96
CA ALA A 527 -2.85 7.96 -31.42
C ALA A 527 -1.50 7.60 -32.07
N ILE A 528 -0.51 7.19 -31.29
CA ILE A 528 0.86 6.93 -31.74
C ILE A 528 0.86 5.87 -32.85
N ILE A 529 1.53 6.19 -33.96
CA ILE A 529 1.61 5.32 -35.14
C ILE A 529 2.80 4.36 -35.03
N GLU A 530 3.93 4.86 -34.54
CA GLU A 530 5.18 4.12 -34.30
C GLU A 530 5.98 4.78 -33.18
N LEU A 531 6.85 3.99 -32.51
CA LEU A 531 7.84 4.52 -31.58
C LEU A 531 9.16 4.79 -32.31
N PRO A 532 9.89 5.88 -32.00
CA PRO A 532 11.20 6.16 -32.60
C PRO A 532 12.24 5.14 -32.13
N SER A 533 13.29 4.95 -32.94
CA SER A 533 14.40 4.04 -32.59
C SER A 533 15.14 4.46 -31.30
N SER A 534 15.07 5.74 -30.94
CA SER A 534 15.61 6.29 -29.69
C SER A 534 14.94 5.74 -28.42
N VAL A 535 13.82 5.02 -28.52
CA VAL A 535 13.24 4.30 -27.37
C VAL A 535 14.24 3.33 -26.73
N GLY A 536 15.22 2.83 -27.49
CA GLY A 536 16.29 1.97 -26.97
C GLY A 536 17.20 2.64 -25.92
N TYR A 537 17.12 3.96 -25.74
CA TYR A 537 17.82 4.69 -24.68
C TYR A 537 17.16 4.55 -23.29
N LEU A 538 15.97 3.95 -23.19
CA LEU A 538 15.21 3.75 -21.94
C LEU A 538 15.63 2.43 -21.23
N ARG A 539 16.91 2.24 -20.98
CA ARG A 539 17.46 0.94 -20.52
C ARG A 539 16.92 0.47 -19.15
N GLY A 540 16.54 1.40 -18.28
CA GLY A 540 15.97 1.12 -16.96
C GLY A 540 14.47 0.84 -16.95
N LEU A 541 13.80 0.92 -18.10
CA LEU A 541 12.34 0.79 -18.19
C LEU A 541 11.88 -0.59 -17.75
N VAL A 542 10.96 -0.64 -16.79
CA VAL A 542 10.38 -1.86 -16.22
C VAL A 542 9.00 -2.14 -16.83
N LEU A 543 8.19 -1.10 -17.03
CA LEU A 543 6.84 -1.19 -17.58
C LEU A 543 6.67 -0.28 -18.80
N LEU A 544 6.25 -0.88 -19.92
CA LEU A 544 5.77 -0.16 -21.10
C LEU A 544 4.30 -0.51 -21.36
N ASN A 545 3.39 0.43 -21.09
CA ASN A 545 1.96 0.26 -21.35
C ASN A 545 1.52 1.05 -22.59
N MET A 546 1.23 0.36 -23.69
CA MET A 546 0.64 0.92 -24.92
C MET A 546 -0.75 0.35 -25.20
N LYS A 547 -1.48 -0.09 -24.17
CA LYS A 547 -2.83 -0.65 -24.32
C LYS A 547 -3.74 0.26 -25.14
N SER A 548 -4.57 -0.30 -25.99
CA SER A 548 -5.55 0.41 -26.83
C SER A 548 -4.95 1.51 -27.74
N CYS A 549 -3.67 1.45 -28.10
CA CYS A 549 -3.08 2.31 -29.14
C CYS A 549 -3.53 1.83 -30.53
N LYS A 550 -4.76 2.17 -30.92
CA LYS A 550 -5.43 1.63 -32.12
C LYS A 550 -4.74 1.99 -33.44
N ASN A 551 -3.86 3.00 -33.45
CA ASN A 551 -3.11 3.44 -34.62
C ASN A 551 -1.71 2.86 -34.72
N LEU A 552 -1.21 2.19 -33.67
CA LEU A 552 0.13 1.61 -33.64
C LEU A 552 0.23 0.53 -34.71
N LYS A 553 1.18 0.69 -35.65
CA LYS A 553 1.40 -0.24 -36.76
C LYS A 553 2.60 -1.15 -36.53
N ILE A 554 3.69 -0.59 -36.00
CA ILE A 554 5.00 -1.24 -35.89
C ILE A 554 5.69 -0.77 -34.61
N LEU A 555 6.47 -1.66 -33.98
CA LEU A 555 7.43 -1.32 -32.94
C LEU A 555 8.86 -1.29 -33.53
N PRO A 556 9.75 -0.41 -33.07
CA PRO A 556 11.12 -0.34 -33.54
C PRO A 556 11.92 -1.58 -33.11
N GLY A 557 12.88 -2.03 -33.92
CA GLY A 557 13.75 -3.17 -33.58
C GLY A 557 14.54 -2.96 -32.29
N ARG A 558 14.90 -1.72 -31.96
CA ARG A 558 15.57 -1.33 -30.72
C ARG A 558 14.73 -1.49 -29.45
N ILE A 559 13.50 -2.03 -29.53
CA ILE A 559 12.75 -2.45 -28.35
C ILE A 559 13.51 -3.51 -27.53
N CYS A 560 14.40 -4.29 -28.16
CA CYS A 560 15.27 -5.26 -27.48
C CYS A 560 16.38 -4.63 -26.62
N ASP A 561 16.60 -3.31 -26.75
CA ASP A 561 17.60 -2.57 -25.97
C ASP A 561 17.10 -2.25 -24.55
N LEU A 562 15.79 -2.45 -24.28
CA LEU A 562 15.15 -2.23 -22.98
C LEU A 562 15.49 -3.38 -22.01
N LYS A 563 16.71 -3.35 -21.44
CA LYS A 563 17.29 -4.47 -20.67
C LYS A 563 16.59 -4.81 -19.36
N SER A 564 15.94 -3.83 -18.74
CA SER A 564 15.20 -4.01 -17.48
C SER A 564 13.70 -4.27 -17.66
N LEU A 565 13.20 -4.35 -18.90
CA LEU A 565 11.77 -4.43 -19.18
C LEU A 565 11.19 -5.75 -18.67
N LYS A 566 10.21 -5.65 -17.78
CA LYS A 566 9.47 -6.78 -17.21
C LYS A 566 8.11 -6.99 -17.84
N THR A 567 7.39 -5.90 -18.11
CA THR A 567 6.02 -5.96 -18.61
C THR A 567 5.85 -5.10 -19.86
N LEU A 568 5.40 -5.72 -20.95
CA LEU A 568 5.05 -5.05 -22.20
C LEU A 568 3.56 -5.27 -22.52
N ILE A 569 2.77 -4.19 -22.46
CA ILE A 569 1.33 -4.22 -22.72
C ILE A 569 1.02 -3.57 -24.07
N LEU A 570 0.58 -4.36 -25.03
CA LEU A 570 0.12 -3.93 -26.37
C LEU A 570 -1.35 -4.33 -26.62
N SER A 571 -2.06 -4.77 -25.58
CA SER A 571 -3.45 -5.22 -25.66
C SER A 571 -4.35 -4.19 -26.36
N GLY A 572 -5.13 -4.60 -27.37
CA GLY A 572 -6.05 -3.73 -28.10
C GLY A 572 -5.40 -2.83 -29.16
N CYS A 573 -4.10 -3.01 -29.48
CA CYS A 573 -3.46 -2.35 -30.62
C CYS A 573 -3.91 -2.97 -31.95
N SER A 574 -5.13 -2.64 -32.39
CA SER A 574 -5.83 -3.30 -33.50
C SER A 574 -5.19 -3.13 -34.90
N LYS A 575 -4.18 -2.26 -35.07
CA LYS A 575 -3.44 -2.11 -36.33
C LYS A 575 -2.01 -2.67 -36.27
N LEU A 576 -1.62 -3.24 -35.12
CA LEU A 576 -0.31 -3.87 -34.95
C LEU A 576 -0.33 -5.24 -35.63
N GLU A 577 0.35 -5.36 -36.77
CA GLU A 577 0.32 -6.58 -37.59
C GLU A 577 1.49 -7.54 -37.33
N ARG A 578 2.59 -7.04 -36.76
CA ARG A 578 3.82 -7.81 -36.54
C ARG A 578 4.58 -7.29 -35.31
N ILE A 579 5.33 -8.18 -34.68
CA ILE A 579 6.36 -7.85 -33.69
C ILE A 579 7.71 -7.77 -34.41
N PRO A 580 8.57 -6.79 -34.12
CA PRO A 580 9.89 -6.68 -34.73
C PRO A 580 10.79 -7.88 -34.40
N GLU A 581 11.78 -8.14 -35.24
CA GLU A 581 12.84 -9.11 -34.93
C GLU A 581 13.60 -8.65 -33.67
N ILE A 582 13.72 -9.57 -32.71
CA ILE A 582 14.38 -9.36 -31.42
C ILE A 582 15.82 -9.81 -31.60
N THR A 583 16.74 -8.89 -31.87
CA THR A 583 18.13 -9.24 -32.21
C THR A 583 18.98 -9.66 -31.00
N GLU A 584 18.54 -9.30 -29.79
CA GLU A 584 19.27 -9.54 -28.54
C GLU A 584 18.43 -10.29 -27.50
N VAL A 585 19.07 -11.04 -26.61
CA VAL A 585 18.39 -11.77 -25.54
C VAL A 585 17.82 -10.81 -24.49
N MET A 586 16.56 -11.04 -24.10
CA MET A 586 15.86 -10.31 -23.04
C MET A 586 15.53 -11.29 -21.90
N GLU A 587 16.29 -11.20 -20.80
CA GLU A 587 16.19 -12.12 -19.67
C GLU A 587 15.15 -11.69 -18.63
N HIS A 588 14.78 -10.41 -18.59
CA HIS A 588 13.89 -9.84 -17.58
C HIS A 588 12.43 -9.69 -18.02
N LEU A 589 12.11 -9.85 -19.31
CA LEU A 589 10.73 -9.68 -19.78
C LEU A 589 9.89 -10.88 -19.34
N GLU A 590 9.06 -10.67 -18.33
CA GLU A 590 8.20 -11.66 -17.68
C GLU A 590 6.82 -11.72 -18.35
N GLU A 591 6.25 -10.58 -18.76
CA GLU A 591 4.89 -10.50 -19.28
C GLU A 591 4.80 -9.79 -20.64
N LEU A 592 4.18 -10.46 -21.62
CA LEU A 592 3.88 -9.93 -22.95
C LEU A 592 2.38 -10.05 -23.27
N LEU A 593 1.68 -8.91 -23.24
CA LEU A 593 0.24 -8.84 -23.48
C LEU A 593 -0.06 -8.28 -24.89
N LEU A 594 -0.58 -9.12 -25.76
CA LEU A 594 -0.87 -8.86 -27.17
C LEU A 594 -2.35 -9.05 -27.51
N ASP A 595 -3.23 -9.20 -26.51
CA ASP A 595 -4.62 -9.56 -26.74
C ASP A 595 -5.38 -8.50 -27.55
N GLY A 596 -6.18 -8.92 -28.53
CA GLY A 596 -6.95 -8.01 -29.39
C GLY A 596 -6.10 -7.20 -30.38
N THR A 597 -4.89 -7.65 -30.71
CA THR A 597 -4.08 -7.12 -31.82
C THR A 597 -4.40 -7.81 -33.15
N SER A 598 -3.86 -7.30 -34.26
CA SER A 598 -3.97 -7.90 -35.61
C SER A 598 -2.68 -8.64 -36.02
N ILE A 599 -1.94 -9.15 -35.04
CA ILE A 599 -0.69 -9.87 -35.28
C ILE A 599 -0.96 -11.11 -36.12
N ARG A 600 -0.25 -11.23 -37.26
CA ARG A 600 -0.40 -12.34 -38.21
C ARG A 600 0.48 -13.53 -37.84
N GLU A 601 1.68 -13.24 -37.38
CA GLU A 601 2.70 -14.21 -36.97
C GLU A 601 3.63 -13.60 -35.92
N LEU A 602 4.25 -14.45 -35.10
CA LEU A 602 5.34 -14.06 -34.20
C LEU A 602 6.69 -14.41 -34.83
N PRO A 603 7.71 -13.56 -34.74
CA PRO A 603 9.02 -13.84 -35.31
C PRO A 603 9.71 -15.02 -34.61
N CYS A 604 10.58 -15.75 -35.30
CA CYS A 604 11.36 -16.83 -34.68
C CYS A 604 12.29 -16.31 -33.56
N SER A 605 12.65 -15.03 -33.60
CA SER A 605 13.40 -14.35 -32.54
C SER A 605 12.65 -14.22 -31.22
N ILE A 606 11.33 -14.52 -31.15
CA ILE A 606 10.57 -14.50 -29.90
C ILE A 606 11.22 -15.37 -28.81
N LEU A 607 12.00 -16.38 -29.22
CA LEU A 607 12.76 -17.28 -28.35
C LEU A 607 13.91 -16.60 -27.59
N HIS A 608 14.24 -15.36 -27.93
CA HIS A 608 15.18 -14.52 -27.20
C HIS A 608 14.55 -13.92 -25.92
N LEU A 609 13.24 -14.03 -25.72
CA LEU A 609 12.55 -13.67 -24.48
C LEU A 609 12.70 -14.78 -23.43
N LYS A 610 13.90 -14.93 -22.86
CA LYS A 610 14.24 -16.05 -21.97
C LYS A 610 13.53 -16.00 -20.61
N GLY A 611 13.16 -14.81 -20.16
CA GLY A 611 12.42 -14.59 -18.90
C GLY A 611 10.90 -14.72 -19.02
N LEU A 612 10.34 -14.98 -20.22
CA LEU A 612 8.91 -14.83 -20.44
C LEU A 612 8.09 -15.89 -19.69
N VAL A 613 7.25 -15.43 -18.76
CA VAL A 613 6.35 -16.22 -17.91
C VAL A 613 4.94 -16.25 -18.49
N LEU A 614 4.45 -15.11 -18.98
CA LEU A 614 3.08 -14.98 -19.51
C LEU A 614 3.08 -14.40 -20.93
N LEU A 615 2.49 -15.16 -21.85
CA LEU A 615 2.19 -14.73 -23.22
C LEU A 615 0.68 -14.74 -23.47
N ASN A 616 0.10 -13.55 -23.67
CA ASN A 616 -1.33 -13.40 -23.93
C ASN A 616 -1.58 -12.91 -25.35
N LEU A 617 -2.13 -13.78 -26.19
CA LEU A 617 -2.53 -13.55 -27.58
C LEU A 617 -4.06 -13.58 -27.74
N ARG A 618 -4.85 -13.55 -26.66
CA ARG A 618 -6.33 -13.67 -26.74
C ARG A 618 -6.92 -12.74 -27.81
N LYS A 619 -7.84 -13.22 -28.64
CA LYS A 619 -8.54 -12.47 -29.69
C LYS A 619 -7.62 -11.86 -30.77
N CYS A 620 -6.43 -12.40 -31.01
CA CYS A 620 -5.62 -12.08 -32.19
C CYS A 620 -6.20 -12.80 -33.42
N LYS A 621 -7.22 -12.22 -34.05
CA LYS A 621 -8.02 -12.90 -35.08
C LYS A 621 -7.26 -13.23 -36.37
N ASP A 622 -6.19 -12.48 -36.64
CA ASP A 622 -5.38 -12.64 -37.85
C ASP A 622 -4.19 -13.60 -37.66
N LEU A 623 -3.97 -14.09 -36.43
CA LEU A 623 -2.87 -14.99 -36.07
C LEU A 623 -3.05 -16.35 -36.75
N ARG A 624 -2.09 -16.73 -37.59
CA ARG A 624 -2.17 -17.97 -38.39
C ARG A 624 -1.52 -19.16 -37.70
N SER A 625 -0.35 -18.94 -37.12
CA SER A 625 0.45 -19.98 -36.47
C SER A 625 1.26 -19.41 -35.32
N LEU A 626 1.62 -20.29 -34.38
CA LEU A 626 2.66 -20.03 -33.40
C LEU A 626 4.03 -20.53 -33.92
N PRO A 627 5.16 -19.95 -33.49
CA PRO A 627 6.49 -20.36 -33.95
C PRO A 627 6.78 -21.84 -33.66
N ASN A 628 7.32 -22.56 -34.66
CA ASN A 628 7.62 -24.00 -34.56
C ASN A 628 8.53 -24.40 -33.37
N ARG A 629 9.33 -23.45 -32.87
CA ARG A 629 10.27 -23.63 -31.76
C ARG A 629 9.82 -22.91 -30.49
N ILE A 630 8.53 -22.60 -30.32
CA ILE A 630 7.99 -21.90 -29.13
C ILE A 630 8.37 -22.57 -27.81
N CYS A 631 8.62 -23.89 -27.82
CA CYS A 631 9.19 -24.66 -26.71
C CYS A 631 10.56 -24.16 -26.21
N GLY A 632 11.25 -23.30 -26.96
CA GLY A 632 12.46 -22.60 -26.52
C GLY A 632 12.24 -21.53 -25.44
N LEU A 633 10.99 -21.15 -25.17
CA LEU A 633 10.57 -20.28 -24.06
C LEU A 633 10.49 -21.09 -22.77
N LYS A 634 11.64 -21.44 -22.20
CA LYS A 634 11.73 -22.38 -21.09
C LYS A 634 11.03 -21.92 -19.81
N SER A 635 10.86 -20.61 -19.60
CA SER A 635 10.25 -20.04 -18.39
C SER A 635 8.74 -19.81 -18.51
N LEU A 636 8.13 -20.20 -19.64
CA LEU A 636 6.73 -19.87 -19.92
C LEU A 636 5.78 -20.75 -19.09
N GLU A 637 5.02 -20.09 -18.21
CA GLU A 637 4.04 -20.72 -17.32
C GLU A 637 2.62 -20.59 -17.86
N THR A 638 2.29 -19.45 -18.48
CA THR A 638 0.94 -19.14 -18.96
C THR A 638 0.93 -18.77 -20.43
N LEU A 639 0.16 -19.52 -21.23
CA LEU A 639 -0.08 -19.24 -22.65
C LEU A 639 -1.58 -19.12 -22.93
N ILE A 640 -2.00 -17.93 -23.37
CA ILE A 640 -3.40 -17.64 -23.72
C ILE A 640 -3.48 -17.33 -25.21
N VAL A 641 -4.19 -18.15 -25.99
CA VAL A 641 -4.37 -17.95 -27.44
C VAL A 641 -5.86 -17.92 -27.80
N SER A 642 -6.74 -17.75 -26.81
CA SER A 642 -8.17 -17.92 -27.00
C SER A 642 -8.79 -16.92 -27.99
N GLY A 643 -9.62 -17.38 -28.91
CA GLY A 643 -10.28 -16.54 -29.91
C GLY A 643 -9.39 -16.09 -31.07
N CYS A 644 -8.26 -16.77 -31.34
CA CYS A 644 -7.37 -16.50 -32.48
C CYS A 644 -7.80 -17.25 -33.74
N SER A 645 -9.00 -16.97 -34.25
CA SER A 645 -9.51 -17.58 -35.48
C SER A 645 -10.12 -16.54 -36.42
N LYS A 646 -9.88 -16.71 -37.73
CA LYS A 646 -10.55 -15.90 -38.76
C LYS A 646 -12.02 -16.32 -38.82
N THR A 647 -12.90 -15.56 -38.20
CA THR A 647 -14.34 -15.68 -38.44
C THR A 647 -14.67 -15.13 -39.83
N GLN A 648 -14.70 -15.99 -40.87
CA GLN A 648 -15.65 -15.72 -41.95
C GLN A 648 -17.05 -15.89 -41.35
N GLN A 649 -17.96 -14.95 -41.64
CA GLN A 649 -19.37 -15.00 -41.23
C GLN A 649 -20.00 -16.36 -41.58
N ILE A 650 -20.01 -17.31 -40.65
CA ILE A 650 -20.92 -18.45 -40.71
C ILE A 650 -22.17 -18.01 -39.96
N ALA A 651 -23.17 -17.57 -40.72
CA ALA A 651 -24.49 -17.24 -40.19
C ALA A 651 -25.01 -18.43 -39.35
N ARG A 652 -25.29 -18.17 -38.08
CA ARG A 652 -25.83 -19.17 -37.14
C ARG A 652 -27.31 -19.42 -37.48
N GLY A 653 -27.57 -20.34 -38.39
CA GLY A 653 -28.89 -20.94 -38.64
C GLY A 653 -28.93 -22.41 -38.23
N PRO A 654 -30.03 -22.92 -37.65
CA PRO A 654 -30.17 -24.31 -37.24
C PRO A 654 -30.43 -25.19 -38.47
N GLY A 655 -29.36 -25.56 -39.18
CA GLY A 655 -29.48 -26.42 -40.37
C GLY A 655 -28.21 -26.50 -41.19
N ASN A 656 -27.08 -26.90 -40.60
CA ASN A 656 -25.81 -26.93 -41.33
C ASN A 656 -24.92 -28.15 -41.07
N VAL A 657 -25.54 -29.33 -40.94
CA VAL A 657 -24.81 -30.61 -41.03
C VAL A 657 -24.27 -30.83 -42.46
N ALA A 658 -24.88 -30.19 -43.47
CA ALA A 658 -24.40 -30.18 -44.84
C ALA A 658 -23.10 -29.35 -45.03
N MET A 659 -22.99 -28.15 -44.43
CA MET A 659 -21.74 -27.36 -44.49
C MET A 659 -20.57 -27.97 -43.72
N LEU A 660 -20.81 -28.74 -42.65
CA LEU A 660 -19.74 -29.49 -41.97
C LEU A 660 -19.12 -30.54 -42.89
N LYS A 661 -19.92 -31.20 -43.74
CA LYS A 661 -19.43 -32.10 -44.80
C LYS A 661 -18.69 -31.33 -45.90
N GLU A 662 -19.15 -30.13 -46.25
CA GLU A 662 -18.52 -29.28 -47.26
C GLU A 662 -17.17 -28.70 -46.79
N LEU A 663 -17.04 -28.35 -45.50
CA LEU A 663 -15.79 -27.95 -44.84
C LEU A 663 -14.79 -29.11 -44.70
N LEU A 664 -15.28 -30.34 -44.51
CA LEU A 664 -14.45 -31.55 -44.53
C LEU A 664 -14.00 -31.97 -45.95
N HIS A 665 -14.62 -31.43 -47.00
CA HIS A 665 -14.31 -31.75 -48.42
C HIS A 665 -13.48 -30.69 -49.15
N ARG A 666 -13.16 -29.55 -48.53
CA ARG A 666 -12.17 -28.62 -49.11
C ARG A 666 -10.77 -29.13 -48.79
N GLU A 667 -10.11 -29.74 -49.77
CA GLU A 667 -8.73 -30.26 -49.73
C GLU A 667 -7.62 -29.22 -49.45
N ASN A 668 -7.96 -28.01 -48.99
CA ASN A 668 -6.98 -27.04 -48.48
C ASN A 668 -7.37 -26.65 -47.03
N SER A 669 -7.06 -27.55 -46.10
CA SER A 669 -7.37 -27.47 -44.67
C SER A 669 -6.52 -26.47 -43.87
N ASP A 670 -5.54 -25.82 -44.50
CA ASP A 670 -4.54 -24.99 -43.82
C ASP A 670 -4.99 -23.56 -43.47
N ASP A 671 -6.19 -23.13 -43.91
CA ASP A 671 -6.59 -21.71 -43.86
C ASP A 671 -7.79 -21.40 -42.91
N ILE A 672 -8.27 -22.37 -42.12
CA ILE A 672 -9.54 -22.25 -41.36
C ILE A 672 -9.34 -22.20 -39.82
N GLY A 673 -8.26 -22.78 -39.27
CA GLY A 673 -8.01 -22.87 -37.83
C GLY A 673 -6.56 -22.55 -37.44
N LEU A 674 -6.33 -22.29 -36.16
CA LEU A 674 -4.99 -21.96 -35.63
C LEU A 674 -4.04 -23.17 -35.76
N GLN A 675 -2.90 -22.99 -36.45
CA GLN A 675 -1.86 -24.01 -36.51
C GLN A 675 -1.02 -24.01 -35.23
N LEU A 676 -1.12 -25.10 -34.46
CA LEU A 676 -0.34 -25.31 -33.23
C LEU A 676 0.95 -26.12 -33.52
N PRO A 677 2.14 -25.62 -33.13
CA PRO A 677 3.38 -26.40 -33.16
C PRO A 677 3.42 -27.42 -32.02
N SER A 678 4.49 -28.21 -31.95
CA SER A 678 4.73 -29.02 -30.75
C SER A 678 5.01 -28.11 -29.56
N LEU A 679 4.24 -28.26 -28.49
CA LEU A 679 4.48 -27.57 -27.22
C LEU A 679 5.38 -28.42 -26.28
N SER A 680 5.86 -29.56 -26.78
CA SER A 680 6.79 -30.42 -26.04
C SER A 680 8.06 -29.66 -25.66
N GLY A 681 8.37 -29.61 -24.36
CA GLY A 681 9.51 -28.88 -23.82
C GLY A 681 9.17 -27.64 -22.97
N LEU A 682 7.91 -27.17 -22.97
CA LEU A 682 7.43 -26.14 -22.04
C LEU A 682 7.14 -26.74 -20.66
N ARG A 683 8.21 -27.11 -19.95
CA ARG A 683 8.14 -27.90 -18.69
C ARG A 683 7.47 -27.17 -17.53
N PHE A 684 7.49 -25.84 -17.55
CA PHE A 684 6.93 -24.99 -16.49
C PHE A 684 5.51 -24.51 -16.80
N MET A 685 4.90 -24.96 -17.90
CA MET A 685 3.57 -24.53 -18.29
C MET A 685 2.51 -25.03 -17.30
N GLU A 686 1.81 -24.10 -16.65
CA GLU A 686 0.72 -24.36 -15.70
C GLU A 686 -0.65 -24.07 -16.31
N ASN A 687 -0.76 -23.04 -17.16
CA ASN A 687 -2.04 -22.54 -17.69
C ASN A 687 -2.02 -22.43 -19.22
N LEU A 688 -2.93 -23.16 -19.88
CA LEU A 688 -3.08 -23.15 -21.34
C LEU A 688 -4.54 -22.89 -21.76
N ASP A 689 -4.79 -21.73 -22.37
CA ASP A 689 -6.12 -21.35 -22.90
C ASP A 689 -6.14 -21.35 -24.43
N LEU A 690 -6.70 -22.42 -25.01
CA LEU A 690 -6.91 -22.64 -26.44
C LEU A 690 -8.39 -22.57 -26.83
N SER A 691 -9.21 -21.87 -26.04
CA SER A 691 -10.63 -21.77 -26.33
C SER A 691 -10.92 -20.96 -27.61
N ASP A 692 -11.97 -21.32 -28.36
CA ASP A 692 -12.44 -20.54 -29.53
C ASP A 692 -11.39 -20.37 -30.66
N CYS A 693 -10.55 -21.39 -30.86
CA CYS A 693 -9.41 -21.38 -31.80
C CYS A 693 -9.67 -22.13 -33.11
N ASN A 694 -10.92 -22.55 -33.37
CA ASN A 694 -11.30 -23.41 -34.51
C ASN A 694 -10.48 -24.71 -34.62
N LEU A 695 -10.06 -25.29 -33.49
CA LEU A 695 -9.28 -26.53 -33.50
C LEU A 695 -10.16 -27.71 -33.95
N MET A 696 -9.67 -28.47 -34.92
CA MET A 696 -10.33 -29.66 -35.49
C MET A 696 -9.89 -30.93 -34.74
N GLU A 697 -10.63 -32.04 -34.91
CA GLU A 697 -10.26 -33.35 -34.37
C GLU A 697 -8.81 -33.73 -34.74
N GLY A 698 -8.03 -34.25 -33.79
CA GLY A 698 -6.64 -34.65 -34.00
C GLY A 698 -5.61 -33.51 -34.02
N THR A 699 -6.03 -32.23 -34.03
CA THR A 699 -5.10 -31.07 -34.08
C THR A 699 -4.17 -31.00 -32.87
N ILE A 700 -4.61 -31.50 -31.72
CA ILE A 700 -3.90 -31.42 -30.43
C ILE A 700 -3.09 -32.71 -30.14
N ASP A 701 -3.37 -33.79 -30.87
CA ASP A 701 -2.75 -35.10 -30.63
C ASP A 701 -1.23 -35.02 -30.83
N ASN A 702 -0.50 -35.63 -29.89
CA ASN A 702 0.94 -35.63 -29.68
C ASN A 702 1.59 -34.25 -29.47
N LYS A 703 0.82 -33.17 -29.30
CA LYS A 703 1.35 -31.81 -29.08
C LYS A 703 1.47 -31.41 -27.61
N LEU A 704 0.67 -32.01 -26.73
CA LEU A 704 0.63 -31.72 -25.28
C LEU A 704 1.35 -32.77 -24.41
N CYS A 705 1.86 -33.84 -25.01
CA CYS A 705 2.31 -35.07 -24.32
C CYS A 705 3.46 -34.93 -23.31
N HIS A 706 4.06 -33.75 -23.17
CA HIS A 706 5.20 -33.46 -22.26
C HIS A 706 4.98 -32.23 -21.36
N LEU A 707 3.74 -31.77 -21.20
CA LEU A 707 3.39 -30.66 -20.29
C LEU A 707 3.06 -31.21 -18.89
N GLU A 708 4.07 -31.71 -18.21
CA GLU A 708 3.89 -32.45 -16.95
C GLU A 708 3.32 -31.59 -15.81
N LEU A 709 3.62 -30.28 -15.78
CA LEU A 709 3.14 -29.35 -14.74
C LEU A 709 1.81 -28.65 -15.06
N LEU A 710 1.17 -28.96 -16.19
CA LEU A 710 -0.04 -28.26 -16.61
C LEU A 710 -1.19 -28.48 -15.64
N GLU A 711 -1.70 -27.41 -15.03
CA GLU A 711 -2.80 -27.44 -14.06
C GLU A 711 -4.15 -27.08 -14.67
N VAL A 712 -4.18 -26.12 -15.61
CA VAL A 712 -5.41 -25.61 -16.23
C VAL A 712 -5.32 -25.70 -17.74
N LEU A 713 -6.27 -26.42 -18.35
CA LEU A 713 -6.42 -26.55 -19.80
C LEU A 713 -7.83 -26.14 -20.23
N ASN A 714 -7.93 -25.11 -21.08
CA ASN A 714 -9.21 -24.69 -21.67
C ASN A 714 -9.26 -24.95 -23.17
N LEU A 715 -10.14 -25.86 -23.57
CA LEU A 715 -10.41 -26.28 -24.95
C LEU A 715 -11.81 -25.89 -25.42
N SER A 716 -12.52 -25.05 -24.66
CA SER A 716 -13.91 -24.67 -24.92
C SER A 716 -14.10 -24.06 -26.31
N ARG A 717 -15.28 -24.26 -26.93
CA ARG A 717 -15.66 -23.64 -28.22
C ARG A 717 -14.75 -24.00 -29.40
N ASN A 718 -14.28 -25.25 -29.47
CA ASN A 718 -13.59 -25.81 -30.63
C ASN A 718 -14.49 -26.84 -31.36
N TYR A 719 -14.01 -27.42 -32.47
CA TYR A 719 -14.75 -28.38 -33.30
C TYR A 719 -14.40 -29.84 -33.00
N MET A 720 -13.74 -30.11 -31.87
CA MET A 720 -13.39 -31.47 -31.47
C MET A 720 -14.64 -32.24 -31.01
N VAL A 721 -14.71 -33.49 -31.44
CA VAL A 721 -15.79 -34.43 -31.17
C VAL A 721 -15.44 -35.37 -30.02
N SER A 722 -14.15 -35.57 -29.77
CA SER A 722 -13.60 -36.31 -28.63
C SER A 722 -12.55 -35.49 -27.84
N ILE A 723 -12.16 -36.00 -26.68
CA ILE A 723 -11.07 -35.43 -25.86
C ILE A 723 -9.73 -35.99 -26.38
N PRO A 724 -8.72 -35.15 -26.68
CA PRO A 724 -7.40 -35.60 -27.17
C PRO A 724 -6.79 -36.72 -26.33
N ALA A 725 -6.17 -37.71 -26.99
CA ALA A 725 -5.64 -38.91 -26.33
C ALA A 725 -4.51 -38.58 -25.33
N ASP A 726 -3.72 -37.52 -25.59
CA ASP A 726 -2.60 -37.11 -24.73
C ASP A 726 -3.01 -36.40 -23.45
N ILE A 727 -4.28 -36.04 -23.29
CA ILE A 727 -4.75 -35.49 -22.01
C ILE A 727 -4.48 -36.48 -20.88
N SER A 728 -4.49 -37.79 -21.18
CA SER A 728 -4.21 -38.79 -20.17
C SER A 728 -2.75 -38.84 -19.69
N ARG A 729 -1.84 -38.15 -20.38
CA ARG A 729 -0.42 -38.01 -20.01
C ARG A 729 -0.14 -36.77 -19.13
N LEU A 730 -1.12 -35.89 -18.93
CA LEU A 730 -0.99 -34.66 -18.15
C LEU A 730 -1.26 -34.93 -16.66
N SER A 731 -0.23 -35.37 -15.93
CA SER A 731 -0.39 -35.87 -14.56
C SER A 731 -0.76 -34.81 -13.51
N ASN A 732 -0.51 -33.51 -13.74
CA ASN A 732 -0.83 -32.45 -12.79
C ASN A 732 -2.10 -31.66 -13.14
N LEU A 733 -2.88 -32.10 -14.13
CA LEU A 733 -4.06 -31.39 -14.60
C LEU A 733 -5.17 -31.37 -13.53
N LYS A 734 -5.49 -30.17 -13.04
CA LYS A 734 -6.53 -29.92 -12.02
C LYS A 734 -7.86 -29.51 -12.64
N VAL A 735 -7.80 -28.72 -13.72
CA VAL A 735 -8.98 -28.10 -14.35
C VAL A 735 -8.95 -28.31 -15.86
N LEU A 736 -9.97 -28.98 -16.38
CA LEU A 736 -10.20 -29.13 -17.82
C LEU A 736 -11.53 -28.48 -18.21
N LEU A 737 -11.47 -27.41 -19.00
CA LEU A 737 -12.66 -26.69 -19.50
C LEU A 737 -12.97 -27.11 -20.94
N VAL A 738 -14.07 -27.82 -21.15
CA VAL A 738 -14.55 -28.23 -22.47
C VAL A 738 -16.01 -27.82 -22.63
N ARG A 739 -16.30 -27.07 -23.70
CA ARG A 739 -17.64 -26.57 -24.03
C ARG A 739 -17.89 -26.73 -25.53
N GLN A 740 -18.22 -27.96 -25.94
CA GLN A 740 -18.46 -28.38 -27.33
C GLN A 740 -19.43 -29.59 -27.38
N SER A 741 -19.95 -29.94 -28.56
CA SER A 741 -20.86 -31.09 -28.74
C SER A 741 -20.08 -32.41 -28.85
N LEU A 742 -19.57 -32.90 -27.71
CA LEU A 742 -18.88 -34.20 -27.63
C LEU A 742 -19.85 -35.34 -27.99
N ARG A 743 -19.42 -36.30 -28.84
CA ARG A 743 -20.22 -37.51 -29.17
C ARG A 743 -19.95 -38.69 -28.24
N SER A 744 -18.80 -38.71 -27.56
CA SER A 744 -18.42 -39.75 -26.60
C SER A 744 -17.51 -39.16 -25.53
N LEU A 745 -17.72 -39.56 -24.26
CA LEU A 745 -16.74 -39.38 -23.20
C LEU A 745 -15.55 -40.33 -23.43
N PRO A 746 -14.33 -40.04 -22.95
CA PRO A 746 -13.20 -40.95 -23.08
C PRO A 746 -13.54 -42.31 -22.46
N THR A 747 -13.02 -43.40 -23.06
CA THR A 747 -13.18 -44.75 -22.53
C THR A 747 -12.59 -44.88 -21.12
N PRO A 748 -13.16 -45.71 -20.23
CA PRO A 748 -12.74 -45.84 -18.82
C PRO A 748 -11.25 -46.13 -18.63
N SER A 749 -10.69 -46.99 -19.49
CA SER A 749 -9.26 -47.32 -19.55
C SER A 749 -8.34 -46.11 -19.82
N ARG A 750 -8.84 -45.04 -20.46
CA ARG A 750 -8.11 -43.78 -20.66
C ARG A 750 -8.17 -42.87 -19.44
N MET A 751 -9.22 -42.94 -18.62
CA MET A 751 -9.33 -42.22 -17.35
C MET A 751 -8.60 -42.93 -16.20
N ILE A 752 -8.52 -44.26 -16.21
CA ILE A 752 -7.70 -45.02 -15.27
C ILE A 752 -6.21 -44.65 -15.41
N SER A 753 -5.73 -44.35 -16.63
CA SER A 753 -4.33 -43.89 -16.83
C SER A 753 -4.06 -42.47 -16.30
N LEU A 754 -5.09 -41.62 -16.21
CA LEU A 754 -5.03 -40.34 -15.48
C LEU A 754 -4.93 -40.59 -13.98
N GLN A 755 -5.68 -41.57 -13.46
CA GLN A 755 -5.73 -41.85 -12.03
C GLN A 755 -4.52 -42.63 -11.48
N HIS A 756 -4.00 -43.64 -12.19
CA HIS A 756 -2.93 -44.50 -11.67
C HIS A 756 -1.60 -43.77 -11.37
N ARG A 757 -1.42 -42.55 -11.89
CA ARG A 757 -0.27 -41.66 -11.60
C ARG A 757 -0.59 -40.50 -10.65
N LEU A 758 -1.87 -40.23 -10.35
CA LEU A 758 -2.33 -39.18 -9.41
C LEU A 758 -2.33 -39.65 -7.93
N VAL A 759 -2.08 -40.94 -7.65
CA VAL A 759 -2.12 -41.53 -6.31
C VAL A 759 -0.96 -41.08 -5.39
N SER A 760 0.06 -40.38 -5.89
CA SER A 760 1.20 -39.97 -5.05
C SER A 760 1.03 -38.64 -4.29
N THR A 761 -0.04 -37.87 -4.52
CA THR A 761 -0.28 -36.60 -3.80
C THR A 761 -1.67 -36.59 -3.17
N TRP A 762 -1.73 -36.75 -1.85
CA TRP A 762 -2.96 -36.86 -1.08
C TRP A 762 -3.84 -35.59 -1.13
N LEU A 763 -5.17 -35.80 -1.17
CA LEU A 763 -6.28 -34.94 -0.69
C LEU A 763 -6.78 -33.73 -1.51
N ARG A 764 -6.99 -33.80 -2.84
CA ARG A 764 -7.90 -32.84 -3.51
C ARG A 764 -8.81 -33.47 -4.58
N PRO A 765 -10.11 -33.13 -4.63
CA PRO A 765 -11.04 -33.64 -5.64
C PRO A 765 -10.70 -33.09 -7.03
N VAL A 766 -10.69 -33.97 -8.04
CA VAL A 766 -10.59 -33.59 -9.46
C VAL A 766 -11.97 -33.12 -9.93
N GLU A 767 -12.05 -31.95 -10.59
CA GLU A 767 -13.32 -31.35 -11.02
C GLU A 767 -13.47 -31.41 -12.55
N PHE A 768 -14.52 -32.09 -13.02
CA PHE A 768 -14.89 -32.14 -14.44
C PHE A 768 -16.10 -31.22 -14.71
N MET A 769 -15.87 -30.08 -15.36
CA MET A 769 -16.93 -29.17 -15.79
C MET A 769 -17.31 -29.41 -17.27
N LEU A 770 -18.41 -30.13 -17.49
CA LEU A 770 -18.92 -30.46 -18.83
C LEU A 770 -20.13 -29.57 -19.19
N TRP A 771 -19.90 -28.45 -19.84
CA TRP A 771 -20.97 -27.51 -20.21
C TRP A 771 -21.51 -27.78 -21.61
N ASN A 772 -22.83 -27.94 -21.73
CA ASN A 772 -23.60 -28.03 -22.99
C ASN A 772 -23.39 -29.30 -23.86
N CYS A 773 -23.24 -30.47 -23.22
CA CYS A 773 -23.23 -31.77 -23.91
C CYS A 773 -24.66 -32.28 -24.21
N SER A 774 -25.43 -31.55 -25.02
CA SER A 774 -26.83 -31.88 -25.33
C SER A 774 -27.05 -33.17 -26.12
N GLY A 775 -25.98 -33.80 -26.61
CA GLY A 775 -26.01 -35.07 -27.35
C GLY A 775 -25.83 -36.33 -26.48
N LEU A 776 -25.51 -36.17 -25.18
CA LEU A 776 -25.49 -37.29 -24.24
C LEU A 776 -26.92 -37.53 -23.75
N TYR A 777 -27.57 -38.59 -24.23
CA TYR A 777 -28.86 -39.04 -23.67
C TYR A 777 -28.69 -39.33 -22.16
N GLN A 778 -29.74 -39.09 -21.35
CA GLN A 778 -29.71 -39.29 -19.89
C GLN A 778 -29.13 -40.65 -19.48
N ASP A 779 -29.39 -41.70 -20.28
CA ASP A 779 -28.92 -43.06 -20.04
C ASP A 779 -27.40 -43.26 -20.26
N HIS A 780 -26.77 -42.44 -21.10
CA HIS A 780 -25.32 -42.46 -21.33
C HIS A 780 -24.54 -41.71 -20.24
N VAL A 781 -25.13 -40.63 -19.68
CA VAL A 781 -24.59 -39.96 -18.50
C VAL A 781 -24.65 -40.89 -17.30
N ALA A 782 -25.75 -41.61 -17.17
CA ALA A 782 -25.99 -42.65 -16.18
C ALA A 782 -24.94 -43.76 -16.22
N MET A 783 -24.77 -44.41 -17.38
CA MET A 783 -23.72 -45.43 -17.58
C MET A 783 -22.31 -44.87 -17.39
N ALA A 784 -22.04 -43.65 -17.85
CA ALA A 784 -20.72 -43.04 -17.67
C ALA A 784 -20.41 -42.79 -16.18
N LEU A 785 -21.39 -42.33 -15.39
CA LEU A 785 -21.27 -42.14 -13.95
C LEU A 785 -21.11 -43.47 -13.20
N GLU A 786 -21.86 -44.51 -13.56
CA GLU A 786 -21.70 -45.87 -13.02
C GLU A 786 -20.34 -46.48 -13.37
N THR A 787 -19.84 -46.23 -14.58
CA THR A 787 -18.55 -46.74 -15.04
C THR A 787 -17.39 -45.97 -14.41
N LEU A 788 -17.53 -44.65 -14.24
CA LEU A 788 -16.65 -43.80 -13.42
C LEU A 788 -16.61 -44.32 -11.97
N HIS A 789 -17.77 -44.52 -11.34
CA HIS A 789 -17.85 -44.92 -9.94
C HIS A 789 -17.32 -46.34 -9.67
N ARG A 790 -17.46 -47.26 -10.62
CA ARG A 790 -16.98 -48.66 -10.50
C ARG A 790 -15.47 -48.80 -10.71
N GLU A 791 -14.86 -47.89 -11.47
CA GLU A 791 -13.44 -47.96 -11.84
C GLU A 791 -12.55 -46.93 -11.13
N LEU A 792 -13.13 -45.91 -10.47
CA LEU A 792 -12.42 -44.99 -9.56
C LEU A 792 -12.55 -45.54 -8.12
N PHE A 793 -11.43 -45.80 -7.43
CA PHE A 793 -11.45 -46.23 -6.02
C PHE A 793 -12.22 -45.23 -5.11
N PRO A 794 -12.98 -45.70 -4.09
CA PRO A 794 -13.83 -44.86 -3.22
C PRO A 794 -13.09 -43.91 -2.27
N GLU A 795 -11.76 -43.83 -2.29
CA GLU A 795 -10.96 -43.05 -1.34
C GLU A 795 -10.77 -41.56 -1.70
N ILE A 796 -11.14 -41.11 -2.91
CA ILE A 796 -11.00 -39.70 -3.36
C ILE A 796 -12.34 -39.16 -3.86
N GLY A 797 -12.85 -38.11 -3.23
CA GLY A 797 -14.08 -37.42 -3.69
C GLY A 797 -13.88 -36.76 -5.06
N TYR A 798 -14.94 -36.73 -5.90
CA TYR A 798 -14.93 -36.08 -7.23
C TYR A 798 -16.19 -35.23 -7.44
N SER A 799 -16.12 -34.22 -8.31
CA SER A 799 -17.25 -33.33 -8.64
C SER A 799 -17.51 -33.30 -10.16
N ILE A 800 -18.79 -33.41 -10.54
CA ILE A 800 -19.23 -33.40 -11.94
C ILE A 800 -20.36 -32.38 -12.10
N VAL A 801 -20.19 -31.43 -13.01
CA VAL A 801 -21.20 -30.39 -13.32
C VAL A 801 -21.75 -30.61 -14.72
N ILE A 802 -23.07 -30.84 -14.82
CA ILE A 802 -23.78 -31.18 -16.07
C ILE A 802 -24.99 -30.25 -16.25
N PRO A 803 -25.29 -29.76 -17.46
CA PRO A 803 -26.52 -29.00 -17.72
C PRO A 803 -27.77 -29.88 -17.58
N GLY A 804 -28.71 -29.48 -16.72
CA GLY A 804 -29.99 -30.16 -16.51
C GLY A 804 -30.95 -29.30 -15.70
N ARG A 805 -32.26 -29.54 -15.81
CA ARG A 805 -33.30 -28.80 -15.05
C ARG A 805 -33.89 -29.61 -13.89
N GLY A 806 -33.46 -30.85 -13.70
CA GLY A 806 -34.01 -31.76 -12.70
C GLY A 806 -32.97 -32.78 -12.24
N ILE A 807 -33.27 -33.36 -11.08
CA ILE A 807 -32.54 -34.47 -10.48
C ILE A 807 -32.74 -35.74 -11.35
N PRO A 808 -31.68 -36.53 -11.67
CA PRO A 808 -31.81 -37.82 -12.36
C PRO A 808 -32.74 -38.80 -11.62
N LYS A 809 -33.49 -39.65 -12.34
CA LYS A 809 -34.57 -40.51 -11.80
C LYS A 809 -34.13 -41.74 -10.98
N TRP A 810 -32.91 -41.76 -10.45
CA TRP A 810 -32.43 -42.87 -9.61
C TRP A 810 -32.98 -42.74 -8.17
N ARG A 811 -33.03 -43.83 -7.39
CA ARG A 811 -33.72 -43.84 -6.07
C ARG A 811 -33.02 -42.93 -5.04
N TRP A 812 -33.49 -41.70 -4.84
CA TRP A 812 -32.84 -40.70 -4.00
C TRP A 812 -33.77 -40.15 -2.89
N HIS A 813 -33.20 -39.64 -1.80
CA HIS A 813 -33.94 -38.83 -0.84
C HIS A 813 -33.99 -37.38 -1.33
N GLU A 814 -35.13 -36.96 -1.88
CA GLU A 814 -35.32 -35.60 -2.40
C GLU A 814 -35.82 -34.63 -1.32
N ASN A 815 -35.21 -33.46 -1.23
CA ASN A 815 -35.75 -32.35 -0.43
C ASN A 815 -35.73 -31.03 -1.23
N MET A 816 -36.71 -30.15 -0.99
CA MET A 816 -36.75 -28.81 -1.59
C MET A 816 -36.27 -27.78 -0.58
N GLY A 817 -35.08 -27.19 -0.79
CA GLY A 817 -34.48 -26.20 0.11
C GLY A 817 -32.96 -26.07 -0.04
N ALA A 818 -32.35 -25.20 0.76
CA ALA A 818 -30.90 -24.93 0.77
C ALA A 818 -30.06 -25.96 1.55
N SER A 819 -30.69 -26.97 2.14
CA SER A 819 -30.05 -28.08 2.85
C SER A 819 -30.84 -29.38 2.65
N VAL A 820 -30.18 -30.53 2.82
CA VAL A 820 -30.83 -31.85 2.78
C VAL A 820 -30.44 -32.64 4.03
N SER A 821 -31.42 -33.30 4.64
CA SER A 821 -31.22 -34.21 5.77
C SER A 821 -31.89 -35.54 5.46
N ALA A 822 -31.15 -36.64 5.56
CA ALA A 822 -31.65 -37.99 5.33
C ALA A 822 -31.34 -38.90 6.52
N THR A 823 -32.28 -39.77 6.86
CA THR A 823 -32.08 -40.83 7.86
C THR A 823 -31.39 -42.02 7.21
N LEU A 824 -30.26 -42.43 7.77
CA LEU A 824 -29.50 -43.58 7.31
C LEU A 824 -30.21 -44.88 7.71
N PRO A 825 -30.15 -45.93 6.88
CA PRO A 825 -30.71 -47.24 7.22
C PRO A 825 -30.11 -47.80 8.53
N PRO A 826 -30.86 -48.59 9.30
CA PRO A 826 -30.28 -49.33 10.43
C PRO A 826 -29.17 -50.26 9.90
N HIS A 827 -28.01 -50.30 10.58
CA HIS A 827 -26.80 -51.04 10.19
C HIS A 827 -26.03 -50.53 8.96
N TRP A 828 -26.15 -49.24 8.60
CA TRP A 828 -25.40 -48.63 7.49
C TRP A 828 -23.86 -48.72 7.56
N LEU A 829 -23.31 -49.11 8.71
CA LEU A 829 -21.87 -49.24 8.98
C LEU A 829 -21.30 -50.64 8.67
N ASP A 830 -22.03 -51.48 7.92
CA ASP A 830 -21.49 -52.74 7.39
C ASP A 830 -20.38 -52.49 6.35
N ASN A 831 -19.48 -53.47 6.17
CA ASN A 831 -18.28 -53.39 5.30
C ASN A 831 -18.53 -53.10 3.80
N ASN A 832 -19.78 -52.87 3.38
CA ASN A 832 -20.18 -52.59 2.00
C ASN A 832 -20.60 -51.11 1.77
N PHE A 833 -20.43 -50.21 2.75
CA PHE A 833 -20.73 -48.80 2.56
C PHE A 833 -19.65 -48.10 1.71
N LEU A 834 -20.00 -47.68 0.49
CA LEU A 834 -19.07 -47.09 -0.48
C LEU A 834 -18.89 -45.57 -0.34
N GLY A 835 -19.83 -44.86 0.28
CA GLY A 835 -19.80 -43.41 0.43
C GLY A 835 -21.16 -42.75 0.20
N VAL A 836 -21.17 -41.42 0.20
CA VAL A 836 -22.38 -40.58 0.06
C VAL A 836 -22.31 -39.84 -1.27
N ALA A 837 -23.37 -39.92 -2.08
CA ALA A 837 -23.47 -39.19 -3.34
C ALA A 837 -24.41 -37.98 -3.19
N LEU A 838 -23.91 -36.81 -3.57
CA LEU A 838 -24.64 -35.55 -3.50
C LEU A 838 -24.91 -34.99 -4.88
N CYS A 839 -26.15 -34.56 -5.12
CA CYS A 839 -26.53 -33.85 -6.33
C CYS A 839 -27.26 -32.56 -5.96
N ALA A 840 -26.85 -31.46 -6.57
CA ALA A 840 -27.47 -30.16 -6.40
C ALA A 840 -27.85 -29.55 -7.77
N VAL A 841 -29.03 -28.96 -7.85
CA VAL A 841 -29.49 -28.22 -9.04
C VAL A 841 -29.35 -26.72 -8.78
N LEU A 842 -28.46 -26.08 -9.53
CA LEU A 842 -28.11 -24.67 -9.42
C LEU A 842 -28.73 -23.86 -10.57
N HIS A 843 -29.29 -22.68 -10.29
CA HIS A 843 -29.82 -21.77 -11.31
C HIS A 843 -28.94 -20.53 -11.46
N LEU A 844 -27.99 -20.55 -12.40
CA LEU A 844 -27.08 -19.42 -12.64
C LEU A 844 -27.76 -18.30 -13.45
N ARG A 845 -28.04 -17.15 -12.82
CA ARG A 845 -28.51 -15.93 -13.51
C ARG A 845 -27.28 -15.12 -14.00
N ARG A 846 -27.01 -15.19 -15.31
CA ARG A 846 -25.90 -14.57 -16.07
C ARG A 846 -24.58 -15.35 -16.06
N ALA A 847 -24.07 -15.60 -17.27
CA ALA A 847 -22.81 -16.28 -17.54
C ALA A 847 -21.57 -15.38 -17.27
N LYS A 848 -21.40 -14.90 -16.03
CA LYS A 848 -20.04 -14.54 -15.56
C LYS A 848 -19.32 -15.85 -15.23
N LEU A 849 -18.04 -15.97 -15.63
CA LEU A 849 -17.21 -17.13 -15.31
C LEU A 849 -17.29 -17.38 -13.80
N PHE A 850 -17.86 -18.51 -13.40
CA PHE A 850 -17.81 -18.98 -12.04
C PHE A 850 -16.39 -19.49 -11.82
N SER A 851 -15.60 -18.82 -10.97
CA SER A 851 -14.25 -19.24 -10.56
C SER A 851 -14.21 -19.71 -9.11
N GLY A 852 -15.36 -19.81 -8.43
CA GLY A 852 -15.47 -20.21 -7.03
C GLY A 852 -16.03 -21.63 -6.86
N LEU A 853 -15.39 -22.43 -6.01
CA LEU A 853 -15.89 -23.74 -5.57
C LEU A 853 -17.16 -23.58 -4.72
N VAL A 854 -18.27 -24.21 -5.11
CA VAL A 854 -19.40 -24.41 -4.19
C VAL A 854 -19.05 -25.59 -3.29
N ARG A 855 -18.76 -25.32 -2.01
CA ARG A 855 -18.42 -26.35 -1.03
C ARG A 855 -19.64 -26.73 -0.21
N PHE A 856 -19.82 -28.02 0.02
CA PHE A 856 -20.86 -28.56 0.90
C PHE A 856 -20.19 -29.23 2.11
N ALA A 857 -20.68 -28.94 3.31
CA ALA A 857 -20.33 -29.63 4.54
C ALA A 857 -21.32 -30.79 4.76
N VAL A 858 -20.79 -32.00 4.94
CA VAL A 858 -21.56 -33.19 5.31
C VAL A 858 -21.38 -33.44 6.81
N ILE A 859 -22.46 -33.39 7.57
CA ILE A 859 -22.50 -33.62 9.01
C ILE A 859 -23.18 -34.97 9.25
N LEU A 860 -22.40 -35.92 9.77
CA LEU A 860 -22.87 -37.24 10.19
C LEU A 860 -23.17 -37.23 11.69
N ASN A 861 -24.42 -37.44 12.07
CA ASN A 861 -24.81 -37.59 13.47
C ASN A 861 -25.07 -39.07 13.78
N ALA A 862 -24.00 -39.78 14.15
CA ALA A 862 -24.01 -41.22 14.39
C ALA A 862 -25.02 -41.66 15.47
N GLY A 863 -25.24 -40.85 16.52
CA GLY A 863 -26.17 -41.17 17.60
C GLY A 863 -27.65 -41.06 17.23
N LYS A 864 -27.98 -40.45 16.09
CA LYS A 864 -29.35 -40.28 15.59
C LYS A 864 -29.59 -40.93 14.22
N GLY A 865 -28.59 -41.61 13.65
CA GLY A 865 -28.68 -42.21 12.32
C GLY A 865 -29.03 -41.20 11.23
N LEU A 866 -28.46 -39.98 11.29
CA LEU A 866 -28.90 -38.86 10.46
C LEU A 866 -27.70 -38.22 9.75
N ILE A 867 -27.83 -38.01 8.43
CA ILE A 867 -26.88 -37.26 7.61
C ILE A 867 -27.49 -35.91 7.25
N SER A 868 -26.73 -34.84 7.40
CA SER A 868 -27.17 -33.48 7.06
C SER A 868 -26.13 -32.81 6.16
N VAL A 869 -26.55 -32.27 5.03
CA VAL A 869 -25.68 -31.59 4.08
C VAL A 869 -26.07 -30.13 3.97
N ILE A 870 -25.10 -29.25 4.19
CA ILE A 870 -25.29 -27.80 4.26
C ILE A 870 -24.20 -27.12 3.41
N PRO A 871 -24.50 -26.07 2.63
CA PRO A 871 -23.47 -25.29 1.94
C PRO A 871 -22.48 -24.68 2.94
N SER A 872 -21.17 -24.84 2.72
CA SER A 872 -20.15 -24.17 3.55
C SER A 872 -19.96 -22.74 3.03
N LEU A 873 -20.38 -21.74 3.80
CA LEU A 873 -20.27 -20.33 3.43
C LEU A 873 -18.81 -19.85 3.58
N GLY A 874 -18.03 -19.98 2.50
CA GLY A 874 -16.87 -19.13 2.23
C GLY A 874 -17.30 -17.99 1.32
N HIS A 875 -16.90 -16.76 1.66
CA HIS A 875 -17.34 -15.50 1.05
C HIS A 875 -17.62 -15.57 -0.46
N THR A 876 -18.82 -15.12 -0.88
CA THR A 876 -19.37 -14.94 -2.26
C THR A 876 -20.27 -16.03 -2.88
N VAL A 877 -21.08 -16.73 -2.09
CA VAL A 877 -22.29 -17.39 -2.63
C VAL A 877 -23.51 -16.87 -1.89
N GLU A 878 -24.31 -16.01 -2.54
CA GLU A 878 -25.66 -15.71 -2.10
C GLU A 878 -26.50 -16.99 -2.09
N THR A 879 -27.21 -17.23 -1.00
CA THR A 879 -28.09 -18.39 -0.77
C THR A 879 -29.23 -18.53 -1.79
N GLU A 880 -29.43 -17.56 -2.69
CA GLU A 880 -30.49 -17.56 -3.72
C GLU A 880 -30.22 -18.44 -4.96
N LEU A 881 -29.01 -19.00 -5.13
CA LEU A 881 -28.64 -19.74 -6.36
C LEU A 881 -29.02 -21.24 -6.35
N LEU A 882 -29.32 -21.81 -5.19
CA LEU A 882 -29.58 -23.24 -4.98
C LEU A 882 -31.09 -23.53 -4.96
N ARG A 883 -31.60 -24.40 -5.86
CA ARG A 883 -33.05 -24.73 -5.91
C ARG A 883 -33.41 -26.06 -5.28
N ARG A 884 -32.59 -27.10 -5.47
CA ARG A 884 -32.84 -28.47 -4.97
C ARG A 884 -31.52 -29.15 -4.64
N ILE A 885 -31.46 -29.85 -3.52
CA ILE A 885 -30.35 -30.72 -3.12
C ILE A 885 -30.94 -32.08 -2.73
N THR A 886 -30.20 -33.13 -3.04
CA THR A 886 -30.58 -34.51 -2.74
C THR A 886 -29.32 -35.31 -2.47
N CYS A 887 -29.45 -36.32 -1.62
CA CYS A 887 -28.36 -37.11 -1.06
C CYS A 887 -28.75 -38.60 -1.13
N VAL A 888 -27.78 -39.45 -1.46
CA VAL A 888 -27.87 -40.92 -1.42
C VAL A 888 -26.80 -41.46 -0.49
#